data_AF-A0ABD2K1G0-F1
#
_entry.id   AF-A0ABD2K1G0-F1
#
_cell.length_a   1.000
_cell.length_b   1.000
_cell.length_c   1.000
_cell.angle_alpha   90.00
_cell.angle_beta   90.00
_cell.angle_gamma   90.00
#
_symmetry.space_group_name_H-M   'P 1'
#
loop_
_entity.id
_entity.type
_entity.pdbx_description
1 polymer ?
#
loop_
_entity_poly.entity_id
_entity_poly.type
_entity_poly.pdbx_seq_one_letter_code
_entity_poly.pdbx_strand_id
1 'polypeptide(L)'
;MSKDFVPKQQKLTMGPCHCGQSNLSEMNEKLKMTNLEDNATIKLMLQKEEGPIGKGSFSEVQHAVLLAIGARPYNKCVALKRTYIDWETSDWQKHVKEWKIQKAFDALPKNARVIKLIAYGYHGMELGNPNPTVFSILELGQHDLIGHMKQKRKEWAESQIQVGDEQLEPDIRQLVETLRDMHQIIMHLDLKPQNLLYVKKENGEDSVMKAIDFGSAQFIVEDEDVQRQQMANFCKWFVINDPLTTKYYESPEHHKLCNWGYKLHNERSMRLSSKTDIWALGIIAYEMAYFGLNFGPKLEEGEAQKICAVTNNKKERNKFVAWLWTIFSAEREDVLFGKKERQKFAIWSWFNASDEREEAFSEQKFRLLDSLNTTLSKILCIRFQFPRLFRLINAILVKEPKKRPTANGILDFLDGKCRFTTVPMPPMLLPWLSMETLKGHVEKALNVFKKHLNNSELGGRKKKMAKKRADKAAALLRIIAKTSAKEWPNTDKMSEMPCDTKTTNRMMQAKERQNDHRMPMPLGKTAINGAENKKALTPTAKKTIFATNSPEKLSDIEKAIGLSLSPSIQNALNLPKEYTGLFENLQVAFWHRHIKVVHQFGQKFSTILSKIGYIQLVDQLNKVFTRNKKNDVKMLKTVVGIVRKALDSEWAEIDEMAPAQKHQKSPEGEGKEWHDAENRCWHITNDGIEKLKAMKLYELIYEHILEKYFNYSNDTTNNRQLVGQQKAFFIFNWLREIVSELNSFRKKEEQKLLEEIKNRKLQFEEKENESRKAMDEIWGEKSEEFKEHIDEMVRIMATVKEEIDKTDREIKQLALEQLKRVGNGKGRTDKTVNYGDNEAALKNTRKELEEFFDEANEKKKNLEANFEAEKQKITSKHEEKMNAMQKEQKLCETIEQKIEKKIGTEN
;
A
#
# COMPACT_ATOMS: atom_id res chain seq x y z
N MET A 1 5.27 -20.75 -33.03
CA MET A 1 5.61 -19.87 -34.18
C MET A 1 4.38 -19.01 -34.39
N SER A 2 4.37 -17.68 -34.40
CA SER A 2 5.37 -16.68 -34.78
C SER A 2 5.75 -15.75 -33.62
N LYS A 3 7.06 -15.55 -33.47
CA LYS A 3 7.65 -14.34 -32.90
C LYS A 3 7.86 -13.45 -34.11
N ASP A 4 7.22 -12.29 -34.18
CA ASP A 4 7.66 -11.09 -34.93
C ASP A 4 6.49 -10.13 -35.04
N PHE A 5 6.24 -9.36 -33.97
CA PHE A 5 5.61 -8.04 -34.07
C PHE A 5 5.96 -7.26 -32.80
N VAL A 6 7.15 -6.66 -32.79
CA VAL A 6 7.48 -5.56 -31.87
C VAL A 6 7.40 -4.29 -32.71
N PRO A 7 6.50 -3.33 -32.41
CA PRO A 7 6.44 -2.09 -33.17
C PRO A 7 7.77 -1.34 -33.00
N LYS A 8 8.43 -1.01 -34.11
CA LYS A 8 9.56 -0.08 -34.11
C LYS A 8 9.01 1.29 -33.67
N GLN A 9 9.38 1.75 -32.46
CA GLN A 9 9.26 3.16 -32.11
C GLN A 9 10.17 3.94 -33.07
N GLN A 10 9.59 4.62 -34.06
CA GLN A 10 10.30 5.58 -34.90
C GLN A 10 10.80 6.72 -34.00
N LYS A 11 12.09 7.05 -34.13
CA LYS A 11 12.67 8.23 -33.50
C LYS A 11 12.17 9.47 -34.23
N LEU A 12 11.12 10.09 -33.71
CA LEU A 12 10.78 11.47 -34.03
C LEU A 12 11.74 12.36 -33.23
N THR A 13 12.74 12.93 -33.89
CA THR A 13 13.40 14.13 -33.39
C THR A 13 12.47 15.29 -33.72
N MET A 14 11.78 15.84 -32.72
CA MET A 14 10.95 17.02 -32.93
C MET A 14 11.87 18.19 -33.29
N GLY A 15 11.85 18.61 -34.56
CA GLY A 15 12.40 19.90 -34.96
C GLY A 15 11.65 21.05 -34.26
N PRO A 16 12.11 22.31 -34.39
CA PRO A 16 11.33 23.44 -33.94
C PRO A 16 9.92 23.36 -34.53
N CYS A 17 8.91 23.42 -33.66
CA CYS A 17 7.51 23.38 -34.05
C CYS A 17 7.23 24.53 -35.03
N HIS A 18 7.24 24.26 -36.33
CA HIS A 18 6.88 25.22 -37.37
C HIS A 18 5.35 25.34 -37.43
N CYS A 19 4.72 25.72 -36.32
CA CYS A 19 3.26 25.86 -36.18
C CYS A 19 2.69 27.04 -37.02
N GLY A 20 3.29 27.40 -38.17
CA GLY A 20 2.96 28.64 -38.90
C GLY A 20 3.13 28.65 -40.42
N GLN A 21 3.49 27.55 -41.09
CA GLN A 21 3.70 27.56 -42.56
C GLN A 21 3.17 26.36 -43.35
N SER A 22 2.40 25.45 -42.75
CA SER A 22 1.76 24.36 -43.51
C SER A 22 0.48 24.85 -44.21
N ASN A 23 0.30 24.46 -45.48
CA ASN A 23 -0.88 24.79 -46.28
C ASN A 23 -2.17 24.36 -45.55
N LEU A 24 -3.03 25.34 -45.21
CA LEU A 24 -4.31 25.20 -44.49
C LEU A 24 -5.38 24.35 -45.21
N SER A 25 -5.08 23.75 -46.36
CA SER A 25 -6.06 23.12 -47.24
C SER A 25 -6.36 21.65 -46.95
N GLU A 26 -5.64 20.98 -46.06
CA GLU A 26 -5.85 19.55 -45.78
C GLU A 26 -6.11 19.26 -44.29
N MET A 27 -7.33 18.77 -44.03
CA MET A 27 -7.83 18.11 -42.81
C MET A 27 -7.88 18.93 -41.51
N ASN A 28 -8.95 19.73 -41.35
CA ASN A 28 -9.39 20.22 -40.04
C ASN A 28 -10.33 19.21 -39.39
N GLU A 29 -9.92 18.60 -38.28
CA GLU A 29 -10.84 17.82 -37.43
C GLU A 29 -11.64 18.82 -36.58
N LYS A 30 -12.95 18.91 -36.87
CA LYS A 30 -13.89 19.68 -36.03
C LYS A 30 -14.37 18.78 -34.91
N LEU A 31 -13.72 18.86 -33.76
CA LEU A 31 -14.14 18.12 -32.59
C LEU A 31 -15.26 18.89 -31.88
N LYS A 32 -16.42 18.26 -31.71
CA LYS A 32 -17.47 18.74 -30.81
C LYS A 32 -17.41 17.91 -29.54
N MET A 33 -17.10 18.55 -28.43
CA MET A 33 -17.11 17.90 -27.11
C MET A 33 -18.16 18.56 -26.23
N THR A 34 -18.71 17.79 -25.31
CA THR A 34 -19.52 18.31 -24.21
C THR A 34 -18.60 18.54 -23.01
N ASN A 35 -18.57 19.76 -22.49
CA ASN A 35 -17.86 20.09 -21.27
C ASN A 35 -18.51 19.36 -20.08
N LEU A 36 -17.68 18.83 -19.19
CA LEU A 36 -18.15 18.07 -18.04
C LEU A 36 -18.81 18.96 -16.95
N GLU A 37 -18.44 20.24 -16.86
CA GLU A 37 -18.93 21.13 -15.80
C GLU A 37 -20.32 21.69 -16.08
N ASP A 38 -20.54 22.16 -17.31
CA ASP A 38 -21.71 22.97 -17.68
C ASP A 38 -22.50 22.37 -18.86
N ASN A 39 -22.12 21.18 -19.33
CA ASN A 39 -22.65 20.53 -20.54
C ASN A 39 -22.58 21.41 -21.80
N ALA A 40 -21.78 22.48 -21.81
CA ALA A 40 -21.64 23.34 -22.96
C ALA A 40 -20.86 22.63 -24.07
N THR A 41 -21.31 22.81 -25.32
CA THR A 41 -20.57 22.28 -26.47
C THR A 41 -19.31 23.10 -26.72
N ILE A 42 -18.15 22.49 -26.51
CA ILE A 42 -16.86 23.02 -26.91
C ILE A 42 -16.62 22.62 -28.36
N LYS A 43 -16.59 23.62 -29.25
CA LYS A 43 -16.11 23.45 -30.62
C LYS A 43 -14.60 23.66 -30.65
N LEU A 44 -13.87 22.62 -31.03
CA LEU A 44 -12.43 22.66 -31.23
C LEU A 44 -12.14 22.50 -32.71
N MET A 45 -11.24 23.33 -33.20
CA MET A 45 -10.64 23.16 -34.52
C MET A 45 -9.20 22.71 -34.28
N LEU A 46 -8.93 21.46 -34.66
CA LEU A 46 -7.63 20.84 -34.49
C LEU A 46 -7.02 20.56 -35.85
N GLN A 47 -5.78 21.00 -36.06
CA GLN A 47 -4.94 20.50 -37.13
C GLN A 47 -4.13 19.34 -36.57
N LYS A 48 -4.31 18.15 -37.15
CA LYS A 48 -3.61 16.94 -36.71
C LYS A 48 -2.20 16.93 -37.29
N GLU A 49 -1.19 16.95 -36.43
CA GLU A 49 0.18 16.69 -36.85
C GLU A 49 0.50 15.19 -36.69
N GLU A 50 1.44 14.68 -37.48
CA GLU A 50 1.71 13.26 -37.70
C GLU A 50 1.77 12.38 -36.42
N GLY A 51 0.99 11.29 -36.42
CA GLY A 51 1.10 10.14 -35.51
C GLY A 51 0.82 10.37 -34.00
N PRO A 52 0.53 9.31 -33.22
CA PRO A 52 0.49 9.41 -31.77
C PRO A 52 1.88 9.67 -31.17
N ILE A 53 1.99 10.67 -30.30
CA ILE A 53 3.19 10.92 -29.49
C ILE A 53 3.28 10.00 -28.27
N GLY A 54 2.15 9.40 -27.86
CA GLY A 54 2.09 8.39 -26.80
C GLY A 54 0.88 7.48 -26.93
N LYS A 55 0.99 6.24 -26.48
CA LYS A 55 -0.13 5.28 -26.43
C LYS A 55 -0.08 4.49 -25.12
N GLY A 56 -1.14 4.62 -24.33
CA GLY A 56 -1.40 3.81 -23.14
C GLY A 56 -2.33 2.64 -23.47
N SER A 57 -2.69 1.86 -22.44
CA SER A 57 -3.62 0.72 -22.60
C SER A 57 -5.03 1.16 -23.02
N PHE A 58 -5.47 2.32 -22.52
CA PHE A 58 -6.82 2.85 -22.74
C PHE A 58 -6.82 4.28 -23.32
N SER A 59 -5.66 4.84 -23.61
CA SER A 59 -5.56 6.20 -24.13
C SER A 59 -4.52 6.35 -25.23
N GLU A 60 -4.71 7.35 -26.06
CA GLU A 60 -3.78 7.78 -27.10
C GLU A 60 -3.52 9.27 -26.92
N VAL A 61 -2.26 9.69 -26.99
CA VAL A 61 -1.86 11.09 -26.94
C VAL A 61 -1.31 11.48 -28.30
N GLN A 62 -1.84 12.54 -28.87
CA GLN A 62 -1.46 13.08 -30.17
C GLN A 62 -0.94 14.51 -30.01
N HIS A 63 -0.02 14.90 -30.90
CA HIS A 63 0.32 16.30 -31.07
C HIS A 63 -0.75 16.94 -31.97
N ALA A 64 -1.28 18.09 -31.58
CA ALA A 64 -2.26 18.82 -32.36
C ALA A 64 -2.02 20.32 -32.27
N VAL A 65 -2.51 21.07 -33.25
CA VAL A 65 -2.59 22.54 -33.17
C VAL A 65 -4.01 22.92 -32.79
N LEU A 66 -4.17 23.56 -31.62
CA LEU A 66 -5.43 24.12 -31.18
C LEU A 66 -5.63 25.49 -31.82
N LEU A 67 -6.53 25.57 -32.80
CA LEU A 67 -6.81 26.81 -33.53
C LEU A 67 -7.75 27.75 -32.76
N ALA A 68 -8.80 27.22 -32.13
CA ALA A 68 -9.76 28.00 -31.35
C ALA A 68 -10.50 27.17 -30.29
N ILE A 69 -10.96 27.85 -29.23
CA ILE A 69 -11.94 27.33 -28.26
C ILE A 69 -13.17 28.24 -28.34
N GLY A 70 -14.29 27.72 -28.85
CA GLY A 70 -15.45 28.55 -29.14
C GLY A 70 -15.12 29.62 -30.19
N ALA A 71 -15.36 30.89 -29.87
CA ALA A 71 -15.02 32.02 -30.74
C ALA A 71 -13.61 32.59 -30.51
N ARG A 72 -12.87 32.09 -29.50
CA ARG A 72 -11.56 32.65 -29.13
C ARG A 72 -10.44 31.93 -29.91
N PRO A 73 -9.67 32.64 -30.75
CA PRO A 73 -8.50 32.05 -31.40
C PRO A 73 -7.43 31.72 -30.36
N TYR A 74 -6.71 30.62 -30.57
CA TYR A 74 -5.68 30.15 -29.67
C TYR A 74 -4.35 29.96 -30.40
N ASN A 75 -4.36 29.26 -31.55
CA ASN A 75 -3.19 28.98 -32.40
C ASN A 75 -1.96 28.50 -31.60
N LYS A 76 -2.14 27.48 -30.75
CA LYS A 76 -1.02 26.87 -30.00
C LYS A 76 -0.94 25.37 -30.22
N CYS A 77 0.28 24.87 -30.25
CA CYS A 77 0.59 23.46 -30.26
C CYS A 77 0.29 22.84 -28.87
N VAL A 78 -0.46 21.73 -28.85
CA VAL A 78 -1.06 21.09 -27.65
C VAL A 78 -0.91 19.57 -27.69
N ALA A 79 -1.01 18.92 -26.53
CA ALA A 79 -1.15 17.48 -26.44
C ALA A 79 -2.64 17.10 -26.29
N LEU A 80 -3.17 16.33 -27.23
CA LEU A 80 -4.53 15.81 -27.21
C LEU A 80 -4.53 14.38 -26.68
N LYS A 81 -4.96 14.16 -25.45
CA LYS A 81 -5.20 12.82 -24.86
C LYS A 81 -6.63 12.39 -25.17
N ARG A 82 -6.80 11.31 -25.93
CA ARG A 82 -8.06 10.60 -26.14
C ARG A 82 -8.07 9.39 -25.24
N THR A 83 -9.09 9.22 -24.42
CA THR A 83 -9.24 8.07 -23.53
C THR A 83 -10.54 7.35 -23.85
N TYR A 84 -10.42 6.06 -24.15
CA TYR A 84 -11.54 5.18 -24.45
C TYR A 84 -12.06 4.63 -23.12
N ILE A 85 -13.31 4.93 -22.79
CA ILE A 85 -13.92 4.48 -21.53
C ILE A 85 -14.76 3.25 -21.82
N ASP A 86 -14.62 2.26 -20.94
CA ASP A 86 -15.56 1.17 -20.83
C ASP A 86 -16.62 1.55 -19.78
N TRP A 87 -17.90 1.65 -20.19
CA TRP A 87 -18.99 2.02 -19.26
C TRP A 87 -19.26 0.95 -18.21
N GLU A 88 -18.90 -0.30 -18.50
CA GLU A 88 -19.12 -1.42 -17.57
C GLU A 88 -18.12 -1.39 -16.41
N THR A 89 -17.06 -0.58 -16.50
CA THR A 89 -16.02 -0.47 -15.47
C THR A 89 -16.09 0.85 -14.69
N SER A 90 -15.43 0.86 -13.53
CA SER A 90 -15.21 2.06 -12.72
C SER A 90 -14.27 3.09 -13.37
N ASP A 91 -13.93 2.95 -14.66
CA ASP A 91 -12.95 3.80 -15.33
C ASP A 91 -13.42 5.24 -15.50
N TRP A 92 -14.73 5.49 -15.66
CA TRP A 92 -15.29 6.85 -15.65
C TRP A 92 -14.91 7.63 -14.38
N GLN A 93 -15.03 7.00 -13.21
CA GLN A 93 -14.69 7.64 -11.94
C GLN A 93 -13.20 7.98 -11.85
N LYS A 94 -12.32 7.14 -12.43
CA LYS A 94 -10.87 7.42 -12.50
C LYS A 94 -10.59 8.67 -13.34
N HIS A 95 -11.26 8.83 -14.47
CA HIS A 95 -11.09 10.00 -15.35
C HIS A 95 -11.66 11.28 -14.74
N VAL A 96 -12.84 11.22 -14.12
CA VAL A 96 -13.41 12.35 -13.38
C VAL A 96 -12.47 12.78 -12.25
N LYS A 97 -11.85 11.83 -11.54
CA LYS A 97 -10.84 12.13 -10.51
C LYS A 97 -9.58 12.78 -11.10
N GLU A 98 -9.00 12.22 -12.16
CA GLU A 98 -7.84 12.81 -12.85
C GLU A 98 -8.13 14.26 -13.28
N TRP A 99 -9.31 14.51 -13.84
CA TRP A 99 -9.79 15.83 -14.22
C TRP A 99 -9.92 16.79 -13.02
N LYS A 100 -10.57 16.35 -11.92
CA LYS A 100 -10.70 17.14 -10.68
C LYS A 100 -9.34 17.55 -10.12
N ILE A 101 -8.36 16.64 -10.15
CA ILE A 101 -6.99 16.90 -9.71
C ILE A 101 -6.36 18.01 -10.56
N GLN A 102 -6.43 17.90 -11.89
CA GLN A 102 -5.86 18.91 -12.80
C GLN A 102 -6.51 20.28 -12.59
N LYS A 103 -7.85 20.33 -12.48
CA LYS A 103 -8.59 21.55 -12.18
C LYS A 103 -8.19 22.19 -10.86
N ALA A 104 -7.97 21.39 -9.81
CA ALA A 104 -7.52 21.89 -8.52
C ALA A 104 -6.15 22.60 -8.63
N PHE A 105 -5.24 22.08 -9.47
CA PHE A 105 -3.97 22.73 -9.73
C PHE A 105 -4.10 23.98 -10.62
N ASP A 106 -4.93 23.95 -11.65
CA ASP A 106 -5.16 25.13 -12.51
C ASP A 106 -5.81 26.31 -11.76
N ALA A 107 -6.56 26.03 -10.69
CA ALA A 107 -7.09 27.05 -9.81
C ALA A 107 -6.02 27.74 -8.93
N LEU A 108 -4.81 27.16 -8.81
CA LEU A 108 -3.72 27.77 -8.04
C LEU A 108 -3.08 28.91 -8.83
N PRO A 109 -2.90 30.11 -8.24
CA PRO A 109 -2.31 31.28 -8.92
C PRO A 109 -0.88 31.06 -9.44
N LYS A 110 -0.18 30.04 -8.95
CA LYS A 110 1.22 29.73 -9.27
C LYS A 110 1.44 28.24 -9.54
N ASN A 111 0.54 27.57 -10.26
CA ASN A 111 0.82 26.21 -10.73
C ASN A 111 1.90 26.22 -11.82
N ALA A 112 3.15 26.05 -11.38
CA ALA A 112 4.29 25.96 -12.29
C ALA A 112 4.71 24.51 -12.58
N ARG A 113 4.22 23.52 -11.82
CA ARG A 113 4.83 22.17 -11.78
C ARG A 113 3.87 21.01 -12.09
N VAL A 114 2.61 21.27 -12.36
CA VAL A 114 1.65 20.27 -12.88
C VAL A 114 1.26 20.68 -14.29
N ILE A 115 1.16 19.69 -15.18
CA ILE A 115 0.77 19.92 -16.58
C ILE A 115 -0.58 20.64 -16.63
N LYS A 116 -0.63 21.74 -17.40
CA LYS A 116 -1.83 22.57 -17.53
C LYS A 116 -2.90 21.86 -18.35
N LEU A 117 -4.13 21.81 -17.82
CA LEU A 117 -5.31 21.36 -18.56
C LEU A 117 -5.95 22.57 -19.24
N ILE A 118 -5.88 22.60 -20.57
CA ILE A 118 -6.42 23.69 -21.39
C ILE A 118 -7.93 23.53 -21.56
N ALA A 119 -8.37 22.33 -21.88
CA ALA A 119 -9.78 21.99 -22.05
C ALA A 119 -10.00 20.50 -21.75
N TYR A 120 -11.21 20.17 -21.33
CA TYR A 120 -11.64 18.82 -21.05
C TYR A 120 -13.08 18.65 -21.52
N GLY A 121 -13.40 17.48 -22.07
CA GLY A 121 -14.77 17.14 -22.40
C GLY A 121 -14.86 15.69 -22.84
N TYR A 122 -16.08 15.27 -23.12
CA TYR A 122 -16.34 13.95 -23.67
C TYR A 122 -17.08 14.10 -25.00
N HIS A 123 -16.92 13.11 -25.85
CA HIS A 123 -17.70 12.96 -27.06
C HIS A 123 -18.66 11.80 -26.83
N GLY A 124 -19.96 12.07 -26.96
CA GLY A 124 -21.02 11.08 -26.76
C GLY A 124 -20.93 9.92 -27.76
N MET A 125 -21.79 8.91 -27.58
CA MET A 125 -21.90 7.81 -28.54
C MET A 125 -22.38 8.36 -29.89
N GLU A 126 -21.48 8.49 -30.85
CA GLU A 126 -21.87 8.62 -32.26
C GLU A 126 -22.27 7.23 -32.79
N LEU A 127 -23.23 7.20 -33.71
CA LEU A 127 -23.67 6.00 -34.44
C LEU A 127 -22.47 5.33 -35.14
N GLY A 128 -21.76 4.43 -34.45
CA GLY A 128 -20.61 3.70 -35.00
C GLY A 128 -19.46 3.43 -34.03
N ASN A 129 -19.35 4.13 -32.90
CA ASN A 129 -18.39 3.80 -31.84
C ASN A 129 -19.13 3.63 -30.51
N PRO A 130 -19.30 2.39 -30.00
CA PRO A 130 -20.09 2.13 -28.80
C PRO A 130 -19.48 2.74 -27.54
N ASN A 131 -18.18 3.06 -27.55
CA ASN A 131 -17.49 3.53 -26.37
C ASN A 131 -17.29 5.05 -26.41
N PRO A 132 -17.69 5.78 -25.36
CA PRO A 132 -17.52 7.21 -25.26
C PRO A 132 -16.02 7.49 -25.15
N THR A 133 -15.61 8.62 -25.71
CA THR A 133 -14.22 9.04 -25.65
C THR A 133 -14.12 10.31 -24.83
N VAL A 134 -13.30 10.27 -23.78
CA VAL A 134 -12.91 11.47 -23.04
C VAL A 134 -11.70 12.10 -23.71
N PHE A 135 -11.73 13.42 -23.82
CA PHE A 135 -10.68 14.23 -24.40
C PHE A 135 -10.12 15.16 -23.35
N SER A 136 -8.80 15.18 -23.23
CA SER A 136 -8.06 16.17 -22.45
C SER A 136 -7.09 16.88 -23.36
N ILE A 137 -7.22 18.21 -23.46
CA ILE A 137 -6.27 19.07 -24.16
C ILE A 137 -5.31 19.62 -23.12
N LEU A 138 -4.05 19.24 -23.24
CA LEU A 138 -2.99 19.58 -22.30
C LEU A 138 -1.97 20.50 -22.99
N GLU A 139 -1.25 21.29 -22.21
CA GLU A 139 -0.05 21.94 -22.74
C GLU A 139 0.95 20.90 -23.29
N LEU A 140 1.64 21.23 -24.37
CA LEU A 140 2.61 20.34 -25.00
C LEU A 140 3.97 20.44 -24.29
N GLY A 141 4.53 19.30 -23.89
CA GLY A 141 5.92 19.23 -23.45
C GLY A 141 6.88 18.73 -24.52
N GLN A 142 8.17 18.96 -24.30
CA GLN A 142 9.23 18.66 -25.26
C GLN A 142 9.66 17.19 -25.18
N HIS A 143 9.97 16.71 -23.98
CA HIS A 143 10.38 15.33 -23.74
C HIS A 143 10.19 14.96 -22.27
N ASP A 144 9.96 13.67 -22.01
CA ASP A 144 9.98 13.13 -20.65
C ASP A 144 11.39 13.20 -20.03
N LEU A 145 11.52 12.90 -18.74
CA LEU A 145 12.82 12.92 -18.05
C LEU A 145 13.81 11.95 -18.70
N ILE A 146 13.37 10.83 -19.27
CA ILE A 146 14.28 9.90 -19.96
C ILE A 146 14.81 10.49 -21.26
N GLY A 147 13.96 11.17 -22.03
CA GLY A 147 14.34 11.92 -23.22
C GLY A 147 15.34 13.01 -22.88
N HIS A 148 15.06 13.79 -21.83
CA HIS A 148 15.95 14.82 -21.30
C HIS A 148 17.32 14.27 -20.93
N MET A 149 17.38 13.20 -20.13
CA MET A 149 18.64 12.60 -19.71
C MET A 149 19.43 12.00 -20.88
N LYS A 150 18.74 11.51 -21.93
CA LYS A 150 19.40 11.05 -23.16
C LYS A 150 19.98 12.21 -23.96
N GLN A 151 19.30 13.35 -24.00
CA GLN A 151 19.78 14.56 -24.65
C GLN A 151 21.00 15.11 -23.91
N LYS A 152 20.90 15.34 -22.60
CA LYS A 152 22.03 15.76 -21.75
C LYS A 152 23.25 14.85 -21.90
N ARG A 153 23.03 13.54 -21.99
CA ARG A 153 24.11 12.57 -22.24
C ARG A 153 24.83 12.78 -23.57
N LYS A 154 24.16 13.25 -24.62
CA LYS A 154 24.82 13.63 -25.88
C LYS A 154 25.63 14.90 -25.68
N GLU A 155 25.03 15.91 -25.06
CA GLU A 155 25.66 17.20 -24.78
C GLU A 155 26.93 17.03 -23.92
N TRP A 156 26.89 16.19 -22.87
CA TRP A 156 28.06 15.85 -22.04
C TRP A 156 29.15 15.11 -22.82
N ALA A 157 28.77 14.26 -23.78
CA ALA A 157 29.73 13.55 -24.63
C ALA A 157 30.43 14.50 -25.60
N GLU A 158 29.67 15.41 -26.21
CA GLU A 158 30.17 16.40 -27.17
C GLU A 158 31.04 17.46 -26.50
N SER A 159 30.63 17.94 -25.32
CA SER A 159 31.36 18.94 -24.52
C SER A 159 32.51 18.37 -23.70
N GLN A 160 32.64 17.04 -23.63
CA GLN A 160 33.63 16.33 -22.79
C GLN A 160 33.63 16.77 -21.31
N ILE A 161 32.48 17.24 -20.81
CA ILE A 161 32.33 17.71 -19.43
C ILE A 161 32.37 16.52 -18.47
N GLN A 162 33.05 16.70 -17.33
CA GLN A 162 32.93 15.79 -16.21
C GLN A 162 31.62 16.07 -15.45
N VAL A 163 30.77 15.05 -15.33
CA VAL A 163 29.46 15.15 -14.69
C VAL A 163 29.59 14.76 -13.23
N GLY A 164 29.37 15.72 -12.33
CA GLY A 164 29.29 15.56 -10.88
C GLY A 164 27.91 15.95 -10.33
N ASP A 165 27.84 16.18 -9.02
CA ASP A 165 26.59 16.59 -8.34
C ASP A 165 25.99 17.86 -8.95
N GLU A 166 26.81 18.85 -9.31
CA GLU A 166 26.38 20.16 -9.83
C GLU A 166 25.60 20.07 -11.16
N GLN A 167 25.94 19.13 -12.04
CA GLN A 167 25.27 19.01 -13.34
C GLN A 167 23.91 18.31 -13.24
N LEU A 168 23.69 17.52 -12.19
CA LEU A 168 22.41 16.84 -11.93
C LEU A 168 21.51 17.61 -10.96
N GLU A 169 22.08 18.44 -10.09
CA GLU A 169 21.33 19.18 -9.07
C GLU A 169 20.16 20.00 -9.66
N PRO A 170 20.29 20.73 -10.78
CA PRO A 170 19.16 21.49 -11.33
C PRO A 170 17.95 20.62 -11.67
N ASP A 171 18.16 19.44 -12.27
CA ASP A 171 17.06 18.54 -12.61
C ASP A 171 16.46 17.88 -11.36
N ILE A 172 17.30 17.51 -10.38
CA ILE A 172 16.86 16.97 -9.09
C ILE A 172 16.03 18.00 -8.33
N ARG A 173 16.47 19.26 -8.31
CA ARG A 173 15.75 20.38 -7.70
C ARG A 173 14.37 20.56 -8.34
N GLN A 174 14.28 20.56 -9.67
CA GLN A 174 13.00 20.67 -10.36
C GLN A 174 12.06 19.49 -10.04
N LEU A 175 12.58 18.27 -9.92
CA LEU A 175 11.81 17.11 -9.48
C LEU A 175 11.28 17.28 -8.04
N VAL A 176 12.11 17.74 -7.12
CA VAL A 176 11.71 17.98 -5.72
C VAL A 176 10.67 19.10 -5.62
N GLU A 177 10.86 20.20 -6.36
CA GLU A 177 9.89 21.30 -6.43
C GLU A 177 8.55 20.83 -7.00
N THR A 178 8.57 19.96 -8.00
CA THR A 178 7.36 19.33 -8.55
C THR A 178 6.61 18.54 -7.49
N LEU A 179 7.32 17.74 -6.70
CA LEU A 179 6.71 16.99 -5.61
C LEU A 179 6.22 17.87 -4.47
N ARG A 180 6.98 18.91 -4.10
CA ARG A 180 6.54 19.89 -3.10
C ARG A 180 5.20 20.51 -3.48
N ASP A 181 5.04 20.90 -4.73
CA ASP A 181 3.83 21.55 -5.21
C ASP A 181 2.67 20.54 -5.30
N MET A 182 2.92 19.31 -5.78
CA MET A 182 1.91 18.24 -5.77
C MET A 182 1.42 17.89 -4.37
N HIS A 183 2.35 17.72 -3.41
CA HIS A 183 2.07 17.30 -2.03
C HIS A 183 1.30 18.34 -1.19
N GLN A 184 0.96 19.49 -1.78
CA GLN A 184 0.01 20.43 -1.18
C GLN A 184 -1.45 19.94 -1.33
N ILE A 185 -1.74 19.12 -2.35
CA ILE A 185 -3.11 18.71 -2.71
C ILE A 185 -3.21 17.18 -2.85
N ILE A 186 -2.23 16.53 -3.49
CA ILE A 186 -2.31 15.13 -3.89
C ILE A 186 -1.04 14.33 -3.54
N MET A 187 -1.18 13.00 -3.56
CA MET A 187 -0.09 12.06 -3.81
C MET A 187 -0.21 11.52 -5.23
N HIS A 188 0.91 11.39 -5.95
CA HIS A 188 0.91 10.94 -7.34
C HIS A 188 0.75 9.41 -7.47
N LEU A 189 1.41 8.64 -6.59
CA LEU A 189 1.36 7.17 -6.47
C LEU A 189 1.86 6.34 -7.66
N ASP A 190 2.07 6.94 -8.83
CA ASP A 190 2.77 6.34 -9.98
C ASP A 190 3.86 7.28 -10.53
N LEU A 191 4.62 7.88 -9.61
CA LEU A 191 5.71 8.77 -9.98
C LEU A 191 6.86 7.95 -10.62
N LYS A 192 7.20 8.29 -11.85
CA LYS A 192 8.27 7.64 -12.63
C LYS A 192 8.83 8.63 -13.65
N PRO A 193 10.01 8.38 -14.25
CA PRO A 193 10.62 9.32 -15.19
C PRO A 193 9.76 9.63 -16.42
N GLN A 194 8.89 8.71 -16.85
CA GLN A 194 7.97 8.92 -17.96
C GLN A 194 6.86 9.92 -17.63
N ASN A 195 6.55 10.09 -16.34
CA ASN A 195 5.48 10.96 -15.84
C ASN A 195 6.02 12.35 -15.43
N LEU A 196 7.24 12.68 -15.86
CA LEU A 196 7.91 13.95 -15.62
C LEU A 196 8.31 14.55 -16.97
N LEU A 197 7.65 15.64 -17.36
CA LEU A 197 7.74 16.23 -18.68
C LEU A 197 8.38 17.62 -18.59
N TYR A 198 9.34 17.91 -19.48
CA TYR A 198 9.89 19.27 -19.60
C TYR A 198 9.04 20.10 -20.54
N VAL A 199 8.58 21.25 -20.06
CA VAL A 199 7.75 22.21 -20.82
C VAL A 199 8.52 23.50 -21.01
N LYS A 200 8.60 23.98 -22.26
CA LYS A 200 9.26 25.24 -22.57
C LYS A 200 8.44 26.41 -22.02
N LYS A 201 9.08 27.36 -21.35
CA LYS A 201 8.40 28.60 -20.93
C LYS A 201 8.11 29.49 -22.14
N GLU A 202 7.01 30.23 -22.09
CA GLU A 202 6.56 31.10 -23.20
C GLU A 202 7.55 32.22 -23.52
N ASN A 203 8.34 32.67 -22.55
CA ASN A 203 9.33 33.74 -22.70
C ASN A 203 10.71 33.26 -23.21
N GLY A 204 10.84 31.98 -23.60
CA GLY A 204 12.10 31.43 -24.08
C GLY A 204 13.12 31.08 -22.99
N GLU A 205 12.75 31.21 -21.71
CA GLU A 205 13.54 30.72 -20.57
C GLU A 205 13.66 29.19 -20.53
N ASP A 206 14.53 28.71 -19.64
CA ASP A 206 14.75 27.28 -19.35
C ASP A 206 13.45 26.50 -19.14
N SER A 207 13.44 25.28 -19.70
CA SER A 207 12.33 24.35 -19.58
C SER A 207 12.05 23.99 -18.11
N VAL A 208 10.76 23.91 -17.78
CA VAL A 208 10.24 23.59 -16.46
C VAL A 208 9.77 22.14 -16.44
N MET A 209 10.28 21.35 -15.50
CA MET A 209 9.73 20.01 -15.25
C MET A 209 8.34 20.13 -14.64
N LYS A 210 7.40 19.36 -15.19
CA LYS A 210 6.02 19.23 -14.72
C LYS A 210 5.60 17.77 -14.64
N ALA A 211 4.75 17.43 -13.67
CA ALA A 211 4.15 16.09 -13.57
C ALA A 211 2.97 15.93 -14.54
N ILE A 212 2.82 14.71 -15.08
CA ILE A 212 1.72 14.28 -15.95
C ILE A 212 1.13 12.96 -15.43
N ASP A 213 -0.01 12.54 -16.00
CA ASP A 213 -0.63 11.22 -15.78
C ASP A 213 -1.10 10.97 -14.33
N PHE A 214 -2.27 11.51 -13.98
CA PHE A 214 -2.82 11.46 -12.62
C PHE A 214 -3.84 10.34 -12.40
N GLY A 215 -3.86 9.30 -13.26
CA GLY A 215 -4.82 8.19 -13.13
C GLY A 215 -4.76 7.49 -11.76
N SER A 216 -3.55 7.29 -11.24
CA SER A 216 -3.31 6.69 -9.91
C SER A 216 -3.31 7.69 -8.76
N ALA A 217 -3.31 9.00 -9.04
CA ALA A 217 -3.16 10.02 -8.02
C ALA A 217 -4.37 10.07 -7.07
N GLN A 218 -4.14 10.54 -5.85
CA GLN A 218 -5.15 10.62 -4.80
C GLN A 218 -5.04 11.95 -4.05
N PHE A 219 -6.18 12.54 -3.71
CA PHE A 219 -6.21 13.70 -2.82
C PHE A 219 -5.68 13.34 -1.43
N ILE A 220 -4.88 14.22 -0.86
CA ILE A 220 -4.49 14.15 0.55
C ILE A 220 -5.71 14.57 1.37
N VAL A 221 -6.17 13.72 2.28
CA VAL A 221 -7.46 13.90 2.99
C VAL A 221 -7.39 15.07 3.97
N GLU A 222 -8.47 15.87 4.05
CA GLU A 222 -8.55 17.12 4.82
C GLU A 222 -8.80 16.99 6.32
N ASP A 223 -8.87 15.78 6.86
CA ASP A 223 -8.96 15.56 8.31
C ASP A 223 -7.70 16.14 8.99
N GLU A 224 -7.85 16.99 10.00
CA GLU A 224 -6.74 17.77 10.61
C GLU A 224 -5.58 16.88 11.10
N ASP A 225 -5.88 15.70 11.64
CA ASP A 225 -4.86 14.72 12.09
C ASP A 225 -4.19 13.99 10.91
N VAL A 226 -4.87 13.92 9.77
CA VAL A 226 -4.43 13.27 8.52
C VAL A 226 -3.65 14.24 7.63
N GLN A 227 -4.03 15.52 7.60
CA GLN A 227 -3.31 16.60 6.91
C GLN A 227 -1.91 16.80 7.49
N ARG A 228 -1.76 16.76 8.83
CA ARG A 228 -0.44 16.82 9.50
C ARG A 228 0.49 15.69 9.09
N GLN A 229 -0.02 14.61 8.51
CA GLN A 229 0.77 13.47 8.05
C GLN A 229 0.79 13.34 6.51
N GLN A 230 0.12 14.25 5.77
CA GLN A 230 -0.10 14.19 4.32
C GLN A 230 -0.47 12.77 3.86
N MET A 231 -1.50 12.18 4.47
CA MET A 231 -1.94 10.84 4.10
C MET A 231 -3.14 10.89 3.15
N ALA A 232 -3.25 9.90 2.26
CA ALA A 232 -4.54 9.56 1.67
C ALA A 232 -5.02 8.21 2.20
N ASN A 233 -6.33 8.10 2.34
CA ASN A 233 -7.01 6.85 2.65
C ASN A 233 -7.04 5.99 1.38
N PHE A 234 -6.09 5.06 1.15
CA PHE A 234 -6.38 3.87 0.33
C PHE A 234 -5.27 2.80 0.19
N CYS A 235 -5.70 1.55 0.39
CA CYS A 235 -5.45 0.37 -0.46
C CYS A 235 -6.78 -0.40 -0.67
N LYS A 236 -7.94 0.25 -0.52
CA LYS A 236 -9.26 -0.41 -0.57
C LYS A 236 -9.58 -0.60 -2.08
N TRP A 237 -10.16 -1.71 -2.51
CA TRP A 237 -10.82 -1.86 -3.83
C TRP A 237 -10.07 -1.66 -5.18
N PHE A 238 -8.80 -1.27 -5.28
CA PHE A 238 -8.13 -1.36 -6.58
C PHE A 238 -7.91 -2.83 -6.95
N VAL A 239 -8.52 -3.20 -8.07
CA VAL A 239 -8.57 -4.53 -8.66
C VAL A 239 -7.23 -5.23 -8.49
N ILE A 240 -7.25 -6.47 -8.01
CA ILE A 240 -6.10 -7.39 -7.84
C ILE A 240 -5.21 -7.49 -9.11
N ASN A 241 -5.65 -6.93 -10.23
CA ASN A 241 -5.02 -6.97 -11.55
C ASN A 241 -4.48 -5.62 -12.07
N ASP A 242 -4.73 -4.48 -11.41
CA ASP A 242 -4.25 -3.16 -11.87
C ASP A 242 -3.33 -2.50 -10.82
N PRO A 243 -2.00 -2.67 -10.92
CA PRO A 243 -1.08 -2.14 -9.93
C PRO A 243 -1.10 -0.61 -9.95
N LEU A 244 -1.44 0.01 -8.80
CA LEU A 244 -1.47 1.46 -8.60
C LEU A 244 -0.15 2.17 -8.94
N THR A 245 0.96 1.44 -8.90
CA THR A 245 2.31 1.94 -9.12
C THR A 245 3.08 1.04 -10.06
N THR A 246 3.96 1.63 -10.84
CA THR A 246 4.99 0.90 -11.55
C THR A 246 5.89 0.18 -10.54
N LYS A 247 5.90 -1.17 -10.57
CA LYS A 247 6.55 -2.07 -9.58
C LYS A 247 7.93 -1.64 -9.09
N TYR A 248 8.75 -1.05 -9.94
CA TYR A 248 10.14 -0.70 -9.59
C TYR A 248 10.28 0.62 -8.81
N TYR A 249 9.25 1.45 -8.81
CA TYR A 249 9.20 2.72 -8.08
C TYR A 249 8.28 2.63 -6.84
N GLU A 250 7.61 1.48 -6.66
CA GLU A 250 6.77 1.17 -5.50
C GLU A 250 7.56 1.25 -4.20
N SER A 251 7.02 1.93 -3.18
CA SER A 251 7.65 1.98 -1.85
C SER A 251 7.38 0.71 -1.04
N PRO A 252 8.22 0.38 -0.04
CA PRO A 252 8.04 -0.83 0.76
C PRO A 252 6.69 -0.87 1.50
N GLU A 253 6.24 0.29 2.00
CA GLU A 253 4.93 0.42 2.63
C GLU A 253 3.79 0.35 1.63
N HIS A 254 3.94 0.87 0.41
CA HIS A 254 2.94 0.67 -0.65
C HIS A 254 2.83 -0.83 -0.97
N HIS A 255 3.95 -1.50 -1.20
CA HIS A 255 3.98 -2.93 -1.46
C HIS A 255 3.33 -3.75 -0.33
N LYS A 256 3.72 -3.46 0.91
CA LYS A 256 3.23 -4.16 2.10
C LYS A 256 1.75 -3.95 2.35
N LEU A 257 1.27 -2.72 2.17
CA LEU A 257 -0.10 -2.38 2.49
C LEU A 257 -1.04 -2.70 1.34
N CYS A 258 -0.62 -2.66 0.08
CA CYS A 258 -1.54 -2.81 -1.06
C CYS A 258 -1.43 -4.13 -1.84
N ASN A 259 -0.36 -4.94 -1.70
CA ASN A 259 -0.21 -6.21 -2.44
C ASN A 259 -0.55 -7.48 -1.62
N TRP A 260 -1.04 -7.36 -0.39
CA TRP A 260 -1.36 -8.51 0.46
C TRP A 260 -2.81 -8.97 0.22
N GLY A 261 -2.98 -9.95 -0.66
CA GLY A 261 -4.28 -10.39 -1.20
C GLY A 261 -5.48 -10.36 -0.24
N TYR A 262 -6.62 -9.91 -0.77
CA TYR A 262 -8.01 -9.78 -0.26
C TYR A 262 -8.32 -10.07 1.24
N LYS A 263 -7.80 -11.16 1.82
CA LYS A 263 -8.11 -11.68 3.16
C LYS A 263 -7.83 -10.72 4.33
N LEU A 264 -6.95 -9.72 4.19
CA LEU A 264 -6.59 -8.77 5.26
C LEU A 264 -7.21 -7.37 5.10
N HIS A 265 -7.92 -7.11 4.00
CA HIS A 265 -8.29 -5.74 3.59
C HIS A 265 -9.66 -5.25 4.08
N ASN A 266 -10.48 -6.09 4.72
CA ASN A 266 -11.88 -5.78 4.93
C ASN A 266 -12.18 -4.72 6.02
N GLU A 267 -11.25 -4.34 6.89
CA GLU A 267 -11.61 -3.52 8.07
C GLU A 267 -10.67 -2.34 8.40
N ARG A 268 -9.57 -2.12 7.67
CA ARG A 268 -8.71 -0.95 7.89
C ARG A 268 -8.31 -0.31 6.58
N SER A 269 -8.75 0.94 6.36
CA SER A 269 -8.13 1.81 5.35
C SER A 269 -6.66 1.98 5.72
N MET A 270 -5.78 1.23 5.06
CA MET A 270 -4.34 1.42 5.24
C MET A 270 -3.96 2.75 4.57
N ARG A 271 -3.33 3.63 5.33
CA ARG A 271 -3.04 5.01 4.91
C ARG A 271 -1.61 5.08 4.38
N LEU A 272 -1.47 5.47 3.11
CA LEU A 272 -0.20 5.87 2.53
C LEU A 272 0.01 7.37 2.77
N SER A 273 1.26 7.79 2.87
CA SER A 273 1.63 9.21 2.99
C SER A 273 2.40 9.68 1.77
N SER A 274 2.54 11.00 1.59
CA SER A 274 3.33 11.62 0.52
C SER A 274 4.77 11.09 0.42
N LYS A 275 5.26 10.47 1.50
CA LYS A 275 6.54 9.77 1.57
C LYS A 275 6.66 8.59 0.59
N THR A 276 5.54 8.06 0.09
CA THR A 276 5.52 7.07 -1.01
C THR A 276 6.10 7.67 -2.30
N ASP A 277 5.70 8.88 -2.68
CA ASP A 277 6.28 9.54 -3.86
C ASP A 277 7.73 9.99 -3.62
N ILE A 278 8.07 10.34 -2.37
CA ILE A 278 9.46 10.64 -1.98
C ILE A 278 10.36 9.43 -2.22
N TRP A 279 9.89 8.21 -1.91
CA TRP A 279 10.63 7.00 -2.26
C TRP A 279 10.86 6.86 -3.77
N ALA A 280 9.82 7.04 -4.58
CA ALA A 280 9.91 7.00 -6.03
C ALA A 280 10.94 8.04 -6.55
N LEU A 281 10.96 9.25 -5.99
CA LEU A 281 12.00 10.26 -6.26
C LEU A 281 13.40 9.73 -6.00
N GLY A 282 13.63 9.00 -4.90
CA GLY A 282 14.95 8.43 -4.59
C GLY A 282 15.42 7.42 -5.65
N ILE A 283 14.48 6.62 -6.18
CA ILE A 283 14.76 5.69 -7.28
C ILE A 283 15.06 6.46 -8.59
N ILE A 284 14.30 7.51 -8.89
CA ILE A 284 14.52 8.37 -10.07
C ILE A 284 15.87 9.09 -9.98
N ALA A 285 16.24 9.61 -8.81
CA ALA A 285 17.53 10.24 -8.56
C ALA A 285 18.71 9.28 -8.79
N TYR A 286 18.56 8.02 -8.37
CA TYR A 286 19.52 6.96 -8.69
C TYR A 286 19.64 6.71 -10.20
N GLU A 287 18.51 6.70 -10.91
CA GLU A 287 18.48 6.52 -12.36
C GLU A 287 19.17 7.69 -13.09
N MET A 288 18.97 8.93 -12.63
CA MET A 288 19.65 10.11 -13.16
C MET A 288 21.17 10.04 -12.93
N ALA A 289 21.61 9.69 -11.72
CA ALA A 289 23.02 9.46 -11.42
C ALA A 289 23.62 8.34 -12.29
N TYR A 290 22.85 7.27 -12.51
CA TYR A 290 23.24 6.20 -13.43
C TYR A 290 23.48 6.73 -14.85
N PHE A 291 22.67 7.66 -15.38
CA PHE A 291 22.91 8.26 -16.69
C PHE A 291 24.24 9.04 -16.77
N GLY A 292 24.64 9.69 -15.68
CA GLY A 292 25.88 10.47 -15.60
C GLY A 292 27.16 9.66 -15.42
N LEU A 293 27.07 8.37 -15.04
CA LEU A 293 28.24 7.54 -14.68
C LEU A 293 29.36 7.47 -15.72
N ASN A 294 29.03 7.54 -17.01
CA ASN A 294 30.05 7.47 -18.08
C ASN A 294 30.90 8.73 -18.22
N PHE A 295 30.46 9.83 -17.61
CA PHE A 295 31.06 11.14 -17.74
C PHE A 295 31.71 11.56 -16.42
N GLY A 296 31.92 10.63 -15.49
CA GLY A 296 32.60 10.94 -14.24
C GLY A 296 34.09 11.23 -14.42
N PRO A 297 34.76 11.71 -13.35
CA PRO A 297 36.20 11.79 -13.33
C PRO A 297 36.78 10.42 -13.69
N LYS A 298 37.75 10.40 -14.61
CA LYS A 298 38.40 9.16 -15.04
C LYS A 298 39.02 8.50 -13.82
N LEU A 299 38.43 7.37 -13.39
CA LEU A 299 39.15 6.41 -12.57
C LEU A 299 40.37 5.97 -13.39
N GLU A 300 41.56 5.98 -12.79
CA GLU A 300 42.82 5.52 -13.41
C GLU A 300 42.59 4.37 -14.40
N GLU A 301 43.21 4.50 -15.57
CA GLU A 301 42.92 3.72 -16.78
C GLU A 301 42.79 2.21 -16.51
N GLY A 302 41.80 1.58 -17.15
CA GLY A 302 41.63 0.12 -17.15
C GLY A 302 40.25 -0.37 -16.69
N GLU A 303 40.24 -1.38 -15.82
CA GLU A 303 39.05 -2.20 -15.53
C GLU A 303 38.02 -1.50 -14.64
N ALA A 304 38.45 -0.56 -13.79
CA ALA A 304 37.55 0.24 -12.95
C ALA A 304 36.62 1.12 -13.79
N GLN A 305 37.14 1.73 -14.87
CA GLN A 305 36.33 2.52 -15.80
C GLN A 305 35.34 1.64 -16.57
N LYS A 306 35.73 0.43 -16.97
CA LYS A 306 34.83 -0.56 -17.60
C LYS A 306 33.71 -1.03 -16.67
N ILE A 307 33.97 -1.05 -15.37
CA ILE A 307 32.99 -1.43 -14.34
C ILE A 307 31.97 -0.32 -14.09
N CYS A 308 32.40 0.94 -14.05
CA CYS A 308 31.49 2.09 -13.93
C CYS A 308 30.78 2.43 -15.25
N ALA A 309 31.27 1.90 -16.39
CA ALA A 309 30.65 2.13 -17.67
C ALA A 309 29.22 1.56 -17.73
N VAL A 310 28.28 2.37 -18.20
CA VAL A 310 26.87 2.03 -18.34
C VAL A 310 26.43 2.10 -19.79
N THR A 311 25.78 1.05 -20.27
CA THR A 311 25.13 1.12 -21.58
C THR A 311 23.80 1.87 -21.46
N ASN A 312 23.37 2.56 -22.52
CA ASN A 312 22.04 3.19 -22.59
C ASN A 312 20.91 2.15 -22.83
N ASN A 313 21.14 0.90 -22.42
CA ASN A 313 20.23 -0.20 -22.68
C ASN A 313 19.09 -0.20 -21.65
N LYS A 314 17.85 0.00 -22.13
CA LYS A 314 16.62 -0.04 -21.32
C LYS A 314 16.55 -1.30 -20.44
N LYS A 315 16.98 -2.47 -20.93
CA LYS A 315 16.96 -3.73 -20.19
C LYS A 315 17.95 -3.74 -19.02
N GLU A 316 19.15 -3.19 -19.22
CA GLU A 316 20.17 -3.11 -18.17
C GLU A 316 19.75 -2.13 -17.07
N ARG A 317 19.21 -0.98 -17.49
CA ARG A 317 18.65 0.02 -16.59
C ARG A 317 17.50 -0.55 -15.77
N ASN A 318 16.51 -1.19 -16.40
CA ASN A 318 15.38 -1.79 -15.67
C ASN A 318 15.85 -2.89 -14.70
N LYS A 319 16.88 -3.67 -15.06
CA LYS A 319 17.51 -4.63 -14.13
C LYS A 319 18.17 -3.95 -12.94
N PHE A 320 18.84 -2.82 -13.16
CA PHE A 320 19.46 -2.03 -12.10
C PHE A 320 18.40 -1.47 -11.14
N VAL A 321 17.35 -0.83 -11.66
CA VAL A 321 16.23 -0.31 -10.85
C VAL A 321 15.52 -1.42 -10.07
N ALA A 322 15.24 -2.57 -10.71
CA ALA A 322 14.67 -3.73 -10.03
C ALA A 322 15.55 -4.25 -8.88
N TRP A 323 16.87 -4.19 -9.06
CA TRP A 323 17.83 -4.55 -8.03
C TRP A 323 17.85 -3.54 -6.89
N LEU A 324 17.82 -2.23 -7.16
CA LEU A 324 17.70 -1.21 -6.14
C LEU A 324 16.45 -1.44 -5.30
N TRP A 325 15.30 -1.64 -5.95
CA TRP A 325 14.05 -1.98 -5.27
C TRP A 325 14.23 -3.23 -4.39
N THR A 326 14.83 -4.30 -4.92
CA THR A 326 15.07 -5.52 -4.13
C THR A 326 15.94 -5.25 -2.90
N ILE A 327 16.99 -4.45 -3.02
CA ILE A 327 17.90 -4.15 -1.91
C ILE A 327 17.21 -3.29 -0.84
N PHE A 328 16.52 -2.22 -1.25
CA PHE A 328 15.94 -1.27 -0.31
C PHE A 328 14.60 -1.75 0.27
N SER A 329 13.86 -2.59 -0.46
CA SER A 329 12.54 -3.08 -0.04
C SER A 329 12.57 -4.42 0.71
N ALA A 330 13.68 -5.17 0.70
CA ALA A 330 13.75 -6.49 1.33
C ALA A 330 13.35 -6.44 2.82
N GLU A 331 12.19 -7.03 3.14
CA GLU A 331 11.87 -7.45 4.50
C GLU A 331 12.74 -8.66 4.87
N ARG A 332 13.17 -8.74 6.13
CA ARG A 332 13.81 -9.95 6.65
C ARG A 332 12.82 -11.13 6.59
N GLU A 333 13.33 -12.22 6.01
CA GLU A 333 13.12 -13.63 6.33
C GLU A 333 11.99 -14.43 5.65
N ASP A 334 10.70 -14.25 5.91
CA ASP A 334 9.84 -15.46 5.79
C ASP A 334 8.85 -15.55 4.63
N VAL A 335 8.47 -14.45 3.95
CA VAL A 335 7.19 -14.45 3.19
C VAL A 335 7.30 -14.30 1.66
N LEU A 336 8.41 -13.81 1.11
CA LEU A 336 8.42 -13.33 -0.29
C LEU A 336 8.91 -14.31 -1.37
N PHE A 337 9.45 -15.49 -1.03
CA PHE A 337 10.17 -16.29 -2.02
C PHE A 337 9.61 -17.71 -2.21
N GLY A 338 8.88 -17.89 -3.31
CA GLY A 338 8.62 -19.22 -3.88
C GLY A 338 9.93 -19.98 -4.15
N LYS A 339 9.86 -21.31 -4.30
CA LYS A 339 11.03 -22.23 -4.36
C LYS A 339 12.15 -21.80 -5.33
N LYS A 340 11.86 -21.07 -6.43
CA LYS A 340 12.87 -20.59 -7.39
C LYS A 340 13.62 -19.32 -6.93
N GLU A 341 13.11 -18.54 -5.99
CA GLU A 341 13.75 -17.31 -5.50
C GLU A 341 14.42 -17.44 -4.12
N ARG A 342 14.32 -18.60 -3.47
CA ARG A 342 15.17 -18.97 -2.30
C ARG A 342 16.68 -18.83 -2.60
N GLN A 343 17.09 -18.79 -3.87
CA GLN A 343 18.47 -18.47 -4.29
C GLN A 343 18.91 -17.03 -3.92
N LYS A 344 17.97 -16.11 -3.67
CA LYS A 344 18.28 -14.74 -3.18
C LYS A 344 18.46 -14.70 -1.65
N PHE A 345 17.76 -15.57 -0.92
CA PHE A 345 17.98 -15.83 0.51
C PHE A 345 19.39 -16.37 0.80
N ALA A 346 19.97 -17.05 -0.20
CA ALA A 346 21.33 -17.53 -0.16
C ALA A 346 22.38 -16.41 -0.05
N ILE A 347 22.05 -15.11 -0.17
CA ILE A 347 22.95 -13.96 0.09
C ILE A 347 23.13 -13.71 1.59
N TRP A 348 22.09 -13.92 2.40
CA TRP A 348 22.18 -13.72 3.84
C TRP A 348 22.83 -14.93 4.54
N SER A 349 22.40 -16.15 4.18
CA SER A 349 23.08 -17.41 4.56
C SER A 349 24.54 -17.46 4.07
N TRP A 350 24.90 -16.69 3.04
CA TRP A 350 26.21 -16.57 2.42
C TRP A 350 27.31 -15.99 3.30
N PHE A 351 26.98 -14.91 4.02
CA PHE A 351 27.91 -14.14 4.84
C PHE A 351 28.11 -14.81 6.21
N ASN A 352 27.14 -15.62 6.63
CA ASN A 352 27.11 -16.28 7.94
C ASN A 352 27.47 -17.77 7.91
N ALA A 353 27.65 -18.39 6.73
CA ALA A 353 28.06 -19.79 6.63
C ALA A 353 29.56 -19.96 6.95
N SER A 354 29.89 -20.89 7.85
CA SER A 354 31.27 -21.24 8.22
C SER A 354 32.05 -21.87 7.06
N ASP A 355 33.38 -21.76 7.12
CA ASP A 355 34.35 -22.06 6.05
C ASP A 355 34.35 -23.52 5.53
N GLU A 356 33.63 -24.46 6.16
CA GLU A 356 33.75 -25.91 5.83
C GLU A 356 32.83 -26.41 4.69
N ARG A 357 31.86 -25.62 4.20
CA ARG A 357 30.96 -26.02 3.07
C ARG A 357 31.27 -25.31 1.74
N GLU A 358 32.52 -24.90 1.50
CA GLU A 358 32.88 -23.95 0.43
C GLU A 358 32.92 -24.49 -1.01
N GLU A 359 33.25 -25.76 -1.27
CA GLU A 359 33.56 -26.21 -2.64
C GLU A 359 32.33 -26.52 -3.52
N ALA A 360 31.32 -27.21 -3.00
CA ALA A 360 30.15 -27.64 -3.78
C ALA A 360 29.14 -26.52 -4.10
N PHE A 361 29.14 -25.44 -3.31
CA PHE A 361 28.28 -24.27 -3.54
C PHE A 361 28.85 -23.26 -4.56
N SER A 362 30.11 -23.43 -4.97
CA SER A 362 30.94 -22.38 -5.58
C SER A 362 30.36 -21.77 -6.86
N GLU A 363 29.84 -22.54 -7.83
CA GLU A 363 29.44 -21.96 -9.11
C GLU A 363 28.19 -21.06 -9.02
N GLN A 364 27.19 -21.47 -8.22
CA GLN A 364 26.00 -20.67 -7.97
C GLN A 364 26.31 -19.46 -7.07
N LYS A 365 27.21 -19.64 -6.08
CA LYS A 365 27.84 -18.59 -5.27
C LYS A 365 28.42 -17.48 -6.17
N PHE A 366 29.13 -17.89 -7.22
CA PHE A 366 29.83 -16.99 -8.11
C PHE A 366 28.93 -16.28 -9.13
N ARG A 367 27.87 -16.91 -9.63
CA ARG A 367 26.90 -16.23 -10.51
C ARG A 367 26.17 -15.10 -9.79
N LEU A 368 25.86 -15.33 -8.51
CA LEU A 368 25.27 -14.31 -7.63
C LEU A 368 26.24 -13.16 -7.38
N LEU A 369 27.51 -13.48 -7.07
CA LEU A 369 28.61 -12.52 -6.96
C LEU A 369 28.79 -11.69 -8.23
N ASP A 370 28.78 -12.29 -9.41
CA ASP A 370 29.01 -11.55 -10.66
C ASP A 370 27.84 -10.59 -10.92
N SER A 371 26.59 -10.99 -10.58
CA SER A 371 25.42 -10.11 -10.62
C SER A 371 25.49 -8.99 -9.57
N LEU A 372 25.80 -9.32 -8.32
CA LEU A 372 25.98 -8.38 -7.22
C LEU A 372 27.10 -7.40 -7.55
N ASN A 373 28.21 -7.89 -8.09
CA ASN A 373 29.38 -7.10 -8.45
C ASN A 373 29.00 -6.04 -9.50
N THR A 374 28.18 -6.37 -10.50
CA THR A 374 27.75 -5.37 -11.49
C THR A 374 26.88 -4.26 -10.91
N THR A 375 25.94 -4.58 -10.00
CA THR A 375 25.07 -3.57 -9.39
C THR A 375 25.79 -2.80 -8.29
N LEU A 376 26.45 -3.49 -7.37
CA LEU A 376 27.19 -2.91 -6.25
C LEU A 376 28.30 -1.99 -6.75
N SER A 377 29.03 -2.40 -7.79
CA SER A 377 30.04 -1.53 -8.37
C SER A 377 29.44 -0.23 -8.88
N LYS A 378 28.29 -0.26 -9.55
CA LYS A 378 27.61 0.96 -10.01
C LYS A 378 27.14 1.83 -8.86
N ILE A 379 26.62 1.24 -7.78
CA ILE A 379 26.27 1.97 -6.55
C ILE A 379 27.50 2.66 -5.97
N LEU A 380 28.65 1.98 -5.93
CA LEU A 380 29.91 2.57 -5.46
C LEU A 380 30.44 3.66 -6.40
N CYS A 381 30.35 3.46 -7.72
CA CYS A 381 30.71 4.48 -8.70
C CYS A 381 29.82 5.72 -8.53
N ILE A 382 28.50 5.54 -8.31
CA ILE A 382 27.57 6.64 -8.05
C ILE A 382 27.96 7.36 -6.75
N ARG A 383 28.25 6.62 -5.68
CA ARG A 383 28.72 7.21 -4.43
C ARG A 383 30.00 8.04 -4.60
N PHE A 384 30.94 7.53 -5.39
CA PHE A 384 32.22 8.20 -5.63
C PHE A 384 32.07 9.47 -6.49
N GLN A 385 31.25 9.39 -7.54
CA GLN A 385 31.06 10.46 -8.52
C GLN A 385 30.06 11.52 -8.04
N PHE A 386 29.02 11.11 -7.31
CA PHE A 386 27.91 11.95 -6.84
C PHE A 386 27.72 11.83 -5.31
N PRO A 387 28.75 12.15 -4.50
CA PRO A 387 28.70 11.92 -3.05
C PRO A 387 27.55 12.68 -2.37
N ARG A 388 27.22 13.90 -2.81
CA ARG A 388 26.14 14.70 -2.22
C ARG A 388 24.77 14.14 -2.58
N LEU A 389 24.54 13.83 -3.86
CA LEU A 389 23.31 13.20 -4.32
C LEU A 389 23.13 11.81 -3.71
N PHE A 390 24.21 11.03 -3.56
CA PHE A 390 24.16 9.72 -2.91
C PHE A 390 23.74 9.81 -1.44
N ARG A 391 24.21 10.85 -0.72
CA ARG A 391 23.75 11.13 0.66
C ARG A 391 22.25 11.45 0.69
N LEU A 392 21.77 12.28 -0.23
CA LEU A 392 20.34 12.59 -0.38
C LEU A 392 19.53 11.32 -0.65
N ILE A 393 19.94 10.52 -1.63
CA ILE A 393 19.31 9.26 -2.01
C ILE A 393 19.20 8.31 -0.81
N ASN A 394 20.24 8.17 0.00
CA ASN A 394 20.20 7.32 1.20
C ASN A 394 19.24 7.84 2.27
N ALA A 395 19.10 9.16 2.42
CA ALA A 395 18.12 9.74 3.33
C ALA A 395 16.68 9.53 2.84
N ILE A 396 16.47 9.50 1.52
CA ILE A 396 15.17 9.26 0.89
C ILE A 396 14.77 7.78 0.92
N LEU A 397 15.68 6.86 0.59
CA LEU A 397 15.42 5.43 0.49
C LEU A 397 15.50 4.70 1.84
N VAL A 398 15.09 5.39 2.90
CA VAL A 398 14.89 4.78 4.22
C VAL A 398 13.60 3.99 4.21
N LYS A 399 13.63 2.72 4.66
CA LYS A 399 12.46 1.85 4.66
C LYS A 399 11.28 2.44 5.43
N GLU A 400 11.54 2.98 6.63
CA GLU A 400 10.51 3.62 7.46
C GLU A 400 10.09 4.97 6.87
N PRO A 401 8.82 5.14 6.43
CA PRO A 401 8.39 6.37 5.74
C PRO A 401 8.53 7.63 6.59
N LYS A 402 8.30 7.51 7.91
CA LYS A 402 8.41 8.62 8.88
C LYS A 402 9.82 9.20 9.01
N LYS A 403 10.85 8.43 8.63
CA LYS A 403 12.25 8.87 8.66
C LYS A 403 12.70 9.53 7.36
N ARG A 404 11.93 9.38 6.28
CA ARG A 404 12.24 10.02 4.99
C ARG A 404 12.02 11.54 5.12
N PRO A 405 12.82 12.37 4.44
CA PRO A 405 12.56 13.81 4.40
C PRO A 405 11.25 14.15 3.68
N THR A 406 10.71 15.34 3.93
CA THR A 406 9.69 15.93 3.06
C THR A 406 10.33 16.54 1.82
N ALA A 407 9.55 16.92 0.80
CA ALA A 407 10.09 17.67 -0.33
C ALA A 407 10.80 18.97 0.12
N ASN A 408 10.25 19.69 1.10
CA ASN A 408 10.90 20.86 1.69
C ASN A 408 12.22 20.51 2.41
N GLY A 409 12.24 19.42 3.19
CA GLY A 409 13.47 18.95 3.82
C GLY A 409 14.57 18.57 2.81
N ILE A 410 14.19 18.10 1.62
CA ILE A 410 15.12 17.86 0.52
C ILE A 410 15.61 19.18 -0.07
N LEU A 411 14.73 20.16 -0.32
CA LEU A 411 15.14 21.49 -0.81
C LEU A 411 16.09 22.19 0.17
N ASP A 412 15.82 22.13 1.48
CA ASP A 412 16.71 22.68 2.50
C ASP A 412 18.10 22.02 2.48
N PHE A 413 18.18 20.72 2.16
CA PHE A 413 19.45 20.03 1.95
C PHE A 413 20.16 20.49 0.67
N LEU A 414 19.43 20.65 -0.42
CA LEU A 414 19.96 21.16 -1.69
C LEU A 414 20.41 22.63 -1.57
N ASP A 415 19.80 23.41 -0.67
CA ASP A 415 20.19 24.79 -0.37
C ASP A 415 21.32 24.90 0.67
N GLY A 416 21.78 23.76 1.20
CA GLY A 416 22.81 23.74 2.23
C GLY A 416 22.35 24.26 3.61
N LYS A 417 21.04 24.42 3.83
CA LYS A 417 20.45 24.91 5.08
C LYS A 417 20.47 23.86 6.19
N CYS A 418 20.40 22.60 5.82
CA CYS A 418 20.40 21.48 6.75
C CYS A 418 21.30 20.35 6.27
N ARG A 419 21.61 19.44 7.20
CA ARG A 419 22.20 18.15 6.87
C ARG A 419 21.24 17.05 7.29
N PHE A 420 21.17 15.98 6.50
CA PHE A 420 20.75 14.72 7.06
C PHE A 420 21.86 14.34 8.05
N THR A 421 21.62 14.54 9.34
CA THR A 421 22.46 13.99 10.42
C THR A 421 22.79 12.60 9.97
N THR A 422 24.08 12.27 9.81
CA THR A 422 24.54 11.00 9.26
C THR A 422 23.64 9.95 9.84
N VAL A 423 22.65 9.49 9.06
CA VAL A 423 21.91 8.30 9.44
C VAL A 423 23.06 7.32 9.44
N PRO A 424 23.54 6.85 10.61
CA PRO A 424 24.83 6.17 10.73
C PRO A 424 24.76 5.08 9.70
N MET A 425 25.52 5.26 8.59
CA MET A 425 25.15 4.81 7.23
C MET A 425 24.17 3.67 7.38
N PRO A 426 22.83 3.89 7.27
CA PRO A 426 21.88 2.99 7.89
C PRO A 426 22.29 1.63 7.40
N PRO A 427 22.57 0.72 8.33
CA PRO A 427 22.95 -0.61 7.99
C PRO A 427 21.77 -1.17 7.17
N MET A 428 21.67 -0.93 5.87
CA MET A 428 20.42 -1.12 5.12
C MET A 428 20.64 -1.46 3.66
N LEU A 429 21.58 -0.79 2.97
CA LEU A 429 22.04 -1.34 1.68
C LEU A 429 22.66 -2.73 1.94
N LEU A 430 23.44 -2.82 3.02
CA LEU A 430 23.89 -4.05 3.66
C LEU A 430 24.08 -3.79 5.17
N PRO A 431 23.12 -4.16 6.04
CA PRO A 431 23.18 -3.90 7.48
C PRO A 431 24.40 -4.30 8.29
N TRP A 432 25.23 -5.10 7.67
CA TRP A 432 26.36 -5.75 8.25
C TRP A 432 27.65 -5.38 7.51
N LEU A 433 27.59 -4.57 6.44
CA LEU A 433 28.74 -4.28 5.58
C LEU A 433 29.14 -2.80 5.67
N SER A 434 29.96 -2.47 6.68
CA SER A 434 30.75 -1.24 6.64
C SER A 434 31.63 -1.21 5.38
N MET A 435 32.16 -0.05 4.98
CA MET A 435 33.12 -0.01 3.86
C MET A 435 34.32 -0.91 4.13
N GLU A 436 34.79 -0.98 5.38
CA GLU A 436 35.82 -1.89 5.86
C GLU A 436 35.40 -3.36 5.72
N THR A 437 34.17 -3.71 6.10
CA THR A 437 33.66 -5.07 5.97
C THR A 437 33.53 -5.45 4.48
N LEU A 438 33.03 -4.54 3.65
CA LEU A 438 32.92 -4.75 2.21
C LEU A 438 34.30 -4.94 1.58
N LYS A 439 35.25 -4.09 1.93
CA LYS A 439 36.65 -4.22 1.55
C LYS A 439 37.18 -5.60 1.93
N GLY A 440 37.00 -6.02 3.18
CA GLY A 440 37.44 -7.35 3.67
C GLY A 440 36.81 -8.52 2.90
N HIS A 441 35.53 -8.45 2.53
CA HIS A 441 34.90 -9.49 1.72
C HIS A 441 35.39 -9.51 0.27
N VAL A 442 35.61 -8.34 -0.33
CA VAL A 442 36.16 -8.26 -1.70
C VAL A 442 37.62 -8.72 -1.70
N GLU A 443 38.40 -8.44 -0.66
CA GLU A 443 39.76 -8.95 -0.45
C GLU A 443 39.76 -10.48 -0.30
N LYS A 444 38.87 -11.04 0.54
CA LYS A 444 38.71 -12.51 0.67
C LYS A 444 38.37 -13.14 -0.68
N ALA A 445 37.42 -12.57 -1.43
CA ALA A 445 37.06 -13.04 -2.77
C ALA A 445 38.24 -12.96 -3.77
N LEU A 446 38.99 -11.85 -3.77
CA LEU A 446 40.17 -11.68 -4.59
C LEU A 446 41.23 -12.75 -4.29
N ASN A 447 41.48 -13.03 -3.01
CA ASN A 447 42.43 -14.05 -2.58
C ASN A 447 42.01 -15.45 -3.04
N VAL A 448 40.71 -15.78 -2.96
CA VAL A 448 40.17 -17.03 -3.51
C VAL A 448 40.41 -17.13 -5.01
N PHE A 449 40.18 -16.06 -5.79
CA PHE A 449 40.42 -16.08 -7.24
C PHE A 449 41.91 -16.20 -7.59
N LYS A 450 42.80 -15.55 -6.82
CA LYS A 450 44.25 -15.71 -6.96
C LYS A 450 44.68 -17.16 -6.69
N LYS A 451 44.14 -17.80 -5.64
CA LYS A 451 44.39 -19.23 -5.36
C LYS A 451 43.95 -20.13 -6.52
N HIS A 452 42.78 -19.87 -7.11
CA HIS A 452 42.30 -20.62 -8.28
C HIS A 452 43.16 -20.43 -9.54
N LEU A 453 43.75 -19.24 -9.72
CA LEU A 453 44.66 -18.98 -10.84
C LEU A 453 45.96 -19.77 -10.72
N ASN A 454 46.44 -19.94 -9.49
CA ASN A 454 47.68 -20.67 -9.20
C ASN A 454 47.49 -22.19 -9.20
N ASN A 455 46.26 -22.70 -9.20
CA ASN A 455 46.01 -24.14 -9.30
C ASN A 455 46.32 -24.65 -10.72
N SER A 456 47.37 -25.49 -10.83
CA SER A 456 47.83 -26.07 -12.09
C SER A 456 46.75 -26.90 -12.79
N GLU A 457 45.88 -27.57 -12.03
CA GLU A 457 44.84 -28.50 -12.50
C GLU A 457 43.62 -27.81 -13.13
N LEU A 458 43.47 -26.48 -12.95
CA LEU A 458 42.35 -25.76 -13.56
C LEU A 458 42.53 -25.68 -15.09
N GLY A 459 41.58 -26.25 -15.84
CA GLY A 459 41.53 -26.11 -17.30
C GLY A 459 41.48 -24.64 -17.77
N GLY A 460 42.02 -24.37 -18.95
CA GLY A 460 42.27 -23.01 -19.46
C GLY A 460 41.05 -22.07 -19.43
N ARG A 461 39.84 -22.58 -19.68
CA ARG A 461 38.59 -21.79 -19.59
C ARG A 461 38.30 -21.32 -18.17
N LYS A 462 38.49 -22.19 -17.17
CA LYS A 462 38.27 -21.85 -15.76
C LYS A 462 39.32 -20.83 -15.28
N LYS A 463 40.60 -20.98 -15.68
CA LYS A 463 41.65 -19.98 -15.42
C LYS A 463 41.32 -18.61 -16.01
N LYS A 464 40.86 -18.55 -17.27
CA LYS A 464 40.45 -17.28 -17.92
C LYS A 464 39.29 -16.60 -17.17
N MET A 465 38.32 -17.36 -16.68
CA MET A 465 37.21 -16.81 -15.87
C MET A 465 37.67 -16.35 -14.48
N ALA A 466 38.54 -17.12 -13.81
CA ALA A 466 39.11 -16.74 -12.53
C ALA A 466 39.94 -15.45 -12.65
N LYS A 467 40.70 -15.28 -13.74
CA LYS A 467 41.47 -14.06 -14.03
C LYS A 467 40.57 -12.85 -14.13
N LYS A 468 39.58 -12.91 -15.03
CA LYS A 468 38.59 -11.85 -15.21
C LYS A 468 37.88 -11.47 -13.90
N ARG A 469 37.62 -12.43 -13.01
CA ARG A 469 36.98 -12.19 -11.71
C ARG A 469 37.95 -11.55 -10.70
N ALA A 470 39.20 -12.00 -10.66
CA ALA A 470 40.25 -11.39 -9.85
C ALA A 470 40.46 -9.93 -10.27
N ASP A 471 40.55 -9.66 -11.57
CA ASP A 471 40.75 -8.32 -12.11
C ASP A 471 39.58 -7.38 -11.74
N LYS A 472 38.34 -7.86 -11.86
CA LYS A 472 37.15 -7.13 -11.38
C LYS A 472 37.17 -6.87 -9.87
N ALA A 473 37.52 -7.86 -9.06
CA ALA A 473 37.56 -7.70 -7.60
C ALA A 473 38.65 -6.70 -7.18
N ALA A 474 39.82 -6.75 -7.82
CA ALA A 474 40.89 -5.78 -7.62
C ALA A 474 40.45 -4.36 -8.02
N ALA A 475 39.75 -4.21 -9.15
CA ALA A 475 39.21 -2.92 -9.56
C ALA A 475 38.17 -2.38 -8.57
N LEU A 476 37.31 -3.26 -8.03
CA LEU A 476 36.35 -2.91 -7.00
C LEU A 476 37.03 -2.41 -5.71
N LEU A 477 38.12 -3.05 -5.28
CA LEU A 477 38.91 -2.59 -4.13
C LEU A 477 39.50 -1.18 -4.35
N ARG A 478 39.95 -0.87 -5.57
CA ARG A 478 40.41 0.49 -5.90
C ARG A 478 39.28 1.52 -5.79
N ILE A 479 38.09 1.18 -6.29
CA ILE A 479 36.90 2.03 -6.16
C ILE A 479 36.55 2.25 -4.69
N ILE A 480 36.52 1.17 -3.89
CA ILE A 480 36.26 1.23 -2.45
C ILE A 480 37.27 2.15 -1.76
N ALA A 481 38.56 1.97 -2.00
CA ALA A 481 39.62 2.80 -1.40
C ALA A 481 39.47 4.29 -1.76
N LYS A 482 39.19 4.62 -3.03
CA LYS A 482 38.95 5.99 -3.47
C LYS A 482 37.68 6.60 -2.87
N THR A 483 36.64 5.79 -2.71
CA THR A 483 35.36 6.22 -2.12
C THR A 483 35.51 6.50 -0.62
N SER A 484 36.34 5.74 0.09
CA SER A 484 36.63 5.98 1.50
C SER A 484 37.53 7.22 1.72
N ALA A 485 38.41 7.54 0.77
CA ALA A 485 39.30 8.71 0.89
C ALA A 485 38.61 10.05 0.62
N LYS A 486 37.53 10.03 -0.17
CA LYS A 486 36.81 11.23 -0.63
C LYS A 486 35.59 11.54 0.25
N GLU A 487 35.64 11.20 1.55
CA GLU A 487 34.58 11.60 2.47
C GLU A 487 34.36 13.11 2.33
N TRP A 488 33.09 13.48 2.12
CA TRP A 488 32.70 14.86 1.94
C TRP A 488 33.31 15.68 3.07
N PRO A 489 34.21 16.63 2.77
CA PRO A 489 34.97 17.29 3.81
C PRO A 489 33.99 17.96 4.76
N ASN A 490 34.17 17.71 6.07
CA ASN A 490 33.31 18.26 7.12
C ASN A 490 33.41 19.80 7.22
N THR A 491 34.15 20.43 6.32
CA THR A 491 34.58 21.83 6.33
C THR A 491 33.52 22.81 5.83
N ASP A 492 32.44 22.36 5.18
CA ASP A 492 31.35 23.28 4.90
C ASP A 492 30.69 23.65 6.24
N LYS A 493 30.69 24.95 6.56
CA LYS A 493 30.01 25.57 7.73
C LYS A 493 28.49 25.47 7.63
N MET A 494 27.96 24.32 7.21
CA MET A 494 26.52 24.07 7.18
C MET A 494 26.03 23.90 8.61
N SER A 495 24.83 24.41 8.89
CA SER A 495 24.23 24.30 10.21
C SER A 495 24.09 22.82 10.61
N GLU A 496 24.34 22.50 11.88
CA GLU A 496 24.09 21.17 12.45
C GLU A 496 22.58 20.83 12.53
N MET A 497 21.70 21.67 11.98
CA MET A 497 20.27 21.43 12.04
C MET A 497 19.88 20.20 11.19
N PRO A 498 19.16 19.24 11.79
CA PRO A 498 18.62 18.12 11.06
C PRO A 498 17.59 18.62 10.03
N CYS A 499 17.67 18.09 8.81
CA CYS A 499 16.67 18.37 7.79
C CYS A 499 15.27 17.95 8.22
N ASP A 500 14.26 18.66 7.74
CA ASP A 500 12.87 18.40 8.14
C ASP A 500 12.40 17.02 7.64
N THR A 501 12.24 16.10 8.58
CA THR A 501 11.63 14.78 8.36
C THR A 501 10.13 14.81 8.65
N LYS A 502 9.67 15.80 9.43
CA LYS A 502 8.28 15.92 9.83
C LYS A 502 7.48 16.57 8.72
N THR A 503 6.25 16.09 8.55
CA THR A 503 5.29 16.66 7.63
C THR A 503 4.63 17.89 8.26
N THR A 504 5.43 18.87 8.73
CA THR A 504 4.87 20.10 9.29
C THR A 504 4.68 21.13 8.19
N ASN A 505 3.42 21.41 7.85
CA ASN A 505 3.06 22.41 6.87
C ASN A 505 3.34 23.82 7.45
N ARG A 506 4.58 24.33 7.33
CA ARG A 506 4.99 25.64 7.85
C ARG A 506 4.14 26.80 7.29
N MET A 507 3.55 26.64 6.09
CA MET A 507 2.63 27.63 5.52
C MET A 507 1.31 27.76 6.29
N MET A 508 0.83 26.71 6.96
CA MET A 508 -0.37 26.79 7.80
C MET A 508 -0.10 27.52 9.11
N GLN A 509 1.06 27.30 9.75
CA GLN A 509 1.46 28.07 10.94
C GLN A 509 1.75 29.55 10.61
N ALA A 510 2.14 29.85 9.37
CA ALA A 510 2.25 31.22 8.88
C ALA A 510 0.87 31.85 8.59
N LYS A 511 -0.09 31.08 8.05
CA LYS A 511 -1.49 31.50 7.89
C LYS A 511 -2.22 31.67 9.23
N GLU A 512 -1.96 30.85 10.23
CA GLU A 512 -2.47 31.05 11.60
C GLU A 512 -1.92 32.32 12.27
N ARG A 513 -0.76 32.83 11.80
CA ARG A 513 -0.22 34.13 12.22
C ARG A 513 -0.68 35.31 11.35
N GLN A 514 -1.31 35.05 10.21
CA GLN A 514 -1.79 36.08 9.26
C GLN A 514 -3.32 36.16 9.16
N ASN A 515 -4.08 35.24 9.78
CA ASN A 515 -5.54 35.23 9.81
C ASN A 515 -6.14 36.26 10.79
N ASP A 516 -5.62 37.48 10.80
CA ASP A 516 -6.29 38.63 11.42
C ASP A 516 -7.14 39.43 10.40
N HIS A 517 -7.11 39.12 9.09
CA HIS A 517 -7.96 39.77 8.08
C HIS A 517 -8.70 38.73 7.21
N ARG A 518 -10.02 38.60 7.42
CA ARG A 518 -10.94 37.70 6.69
C ARG A 518 -11.34 38.26 5.32
N MET A 519 -11.48 37.38 4.32
CA MET A 519 -12.42 37.59 3.20
C MET A 519 -13.82 37.03 3.56
N PRO A 520 -14.93 37.59 3.02
CA PRO A 520 -16.27 37.35 3.53
C PRO A 520 -17.02 36.24 2.77
N MET A 521 -17.95 35.57 3.46
CA MET A 521 -19.23 35.06 2.94
C MET A 521 -20.23 34.89 4.12
N PRO A 522 -21.56 34.93 3.89
CA PRO A 522 -22.49 35.71 4.72
C PRO A 522 -23.21 34.97 5.86
N LEU A 523 -23.34 35.71 6.97
CA LEU A 523 -24.41 35.82 7.99
C LEU A 523 -25.05 34.56 8.64
N GLY A 524 -24.77 34.43 9.94
CA GLY A 524 -25.63 33.88 10.98
C GLY A 524 -25.06 34.19 12.39
N LYS A 525 -25.65 35.16 13.11
CA LYS A 525 -25.28 35.64 14.47
C LYS A 525 -25.55 34.54 15.52
N THR A 526 -24.80 34.36 16.62
CA THR A 526 -24.75 35.22 17.84
C THR A 526 -23.66 34.79 18.86
N ALA A 527 -23.10 35.80 19.57
CA ALA A 527 -22.51 35.85 20.94
C ALA A 527 -21.24 35.01 21.26
N ILE A 528 -20.05 35.52 21.63
CA ILE A 528 -19.52 36.55 22.58
C ILE A 528 -19.06 35.98 23.95
N ASN A 529 -17.78 36.28 24.27
CA ASN A 529 -17.00 36.20 25.53
C ASN A 529 -16.25 34.88 25.83
N GLY A 530 -14.97 34.85 26.20
CA GLY A 530 -14.04 35.92 26.61
C GLY A 530 -12.58 35.46 26.64
N ALA A 531 -11.70 36.44 26.84
CA ALA A 531 -10.27 36.34 27.16
C ALA A 531 -10.03 35.56 28.48
N GLU A 532 -8.84 35.19 28.96
CA GLU A 532 -7.48 35.68 28.84
C GLU A 532 -6.58 34.69 29.64
N ASN A 533 -5.34 34.43 29.22
CA ASN A 533 -4.13 34.36 30.08
C ASN A 533 -3.00 33.48 29.51
N LYS A 534 -1.93 34.16 29.07
CA LYS A 534 -0.57 33.63 28.93
C LYS A 534 0.18 33.85 30.24
N LYS A 535 0.89 32.83 30.74
CA LYS A 535 2.11 33.04 31.54
C LYS A 535 3.21 32.09 31.10
N ALA A 536 4.32 32.72 30.72
CA ALA A 536 5.61 32.13 30.41
C ALA A 536 6.31 31.66 31.69
N LEU A 537 7.10 30.58 31.58
CA LEU A 537 8.10 30.20 32.57
C LEU A 537 9.40 29.82 31.83
N THR A 538 10.46 30.54 32.18
CA THR A 538 11.85 30.32 31.76
C THR A 538 12.58 29.28 32.64
N PRO A 539 13.72 28.74 32.19
CA PRO A 539 14.35 27.55 32.76
C PRO A 539 15.67 27.83 33.48
N THR A 540 15.91 27.29 34.69
CA THR A 540 17.28 26.93 35.13
C THR A 540 17.32 26.01 36.36
N ALA A 541 18.35 25.14 36.36
CA ALA A 541 19.08 24.55 37.49
C ALA A 541 18.72 23.11 37.92
N LYS A 542 19.55 22.12 37.53
CA LYS A 542 20.64 21.56 38.39
C LYS A 542 21.32 20.33 37.74
N LYS A 543 22.61 20.49 37.40
CA LYS A 543 23.67 19.48 37.62
C LYS A 543 23.92 19.42 39.15
N THR A 544 24.26 18.32 39.82
CA THR A 544 25.45 17.44 39.70
C THR A 544 25.25 16.24 40.66
N ILE A 545 26.13 15.22 40.60
CA ILE A 545 26.44 14.12 41.55
C ILE A 545 25.95 12.74 41.01
N PHE A 546 26.71 11.64 40.84
CA PHE A 546 28.08 11.19 41.20
C PHE A 546 28.64 10.33 40.04
N ALA A 547 29.96 10.35 39.85
CA ALA A 547 30.72 9.40 39.05
C ALA A 547 31.43 8.39 39.96
N THR A 548 31.43 7.10 39.57
CA THR A 548 32.60 6.21 39.45
C THR A 548 32.11 4.78 39.19
N ASN A 549 32.43 4.21 38.03
CA ASN A 549 32.62 2.76 37.85
C ASN A 549 33.51 2.57 36.63
N SER A 550 34.76 2.14 36.87
CA SER A 550 35.73 1.79 35.84
C SER A 550 35.45 0.36 35.33
N PRO A 551 35.41 0.11 34.01
CA PRO A 551 35.12 -1.21 33.43
C PRO A 551 36.24 -2.25 33.56
N GLU A 552 37.43 -1.87 34.03
CA GLU A 552 38.63 -2.71 33.86
C GLU A 552 38.79 -3.86 34.90
N LYS A 553 37.92 -3.97 35.91
CA LYS A 553 38.00 -5.05 36.92
C LYS A 553 37.04 -6.24 36.73
N LEU A 554 36.13 -6.18 35.76
CA LEU A 554 35.17 -7.27 35.49
C LEU A 554 35.75 -8.39 34.62
N SER A 555 36.69 -8.06 33.73
CA SER A 555 37.34 -9.02 32.83
C SER A 555 38.17 -10.10 33.55
N ASP A 556 38.65 -9.82 34.76
CA ASP A 556 39.57 -10.72 35.47
C ASP A 556 38.84 -11.75 36.35
N ILE A 557 37.59 -11.47 36.71
CA ILE A 557 36.74 -12.42 37.47
C ILE A 557 36.10 -13.44 36.52
N GLU A 558 35.73 -13.05 35.31
CA GLU A 558 35.15 -13.96 34.31
C GLU A 558 36.14 -15.03 33.83
N LYS A 559 37.43 -14.71 33.78
CA LYS A 559 38.50 -15.68 33.44
C LYS A 559 38.80 -16.68 34.56
N ALA A 560 38.50 -16.35 35.81
CA ALA A 560 38.87 -17.17 36.96
C ALA A 560 37.89 -18.32 37.29
N ILE A 561 36.65 -18.29 36.79
CA ILE A 561 35.59 -19.20 37.27
C ILE A 561 35.19 -20.28 36.24
N GLY A 562 35.68 -20.23 34.99
CA GLY A 562 35.54 -21.37 34.06
C GLY A 562 34.09 -21.81 33.81
N LEU A 563 33.16 -20.86 33.62
CA LEU A 563 31.76 -21.14 33.37
C LEU A 563 31.38 -20.77 31.93
N SER A 564 31.57 -21.70 31.00
CA SER A 564 30.86 -21.70 29.72
C SER A 564 30.12 -23.01 29.55
N LEU A 565 28.82 -22.95 29.21
CA LEU A 565 28.06 -24.11 28.73
C LEU A 565 28.81 -24.76 27.56
N SER A 566 28.83 -26.09 27.50
CA SER A 566 29.45 -26.76 26.36
C SER A 566 28.70 -26.34 25.07
N PRO A 567 29.42 -26.04 23.98
CA PRO A 567 28.83 -25.62 22.70
C PRO A 567 27.73 -26.57 22.18
N SER A 568 27.75 -27.83 22.63
CA SER A 568 26.78 -28.87 22.27
C SER A 568 25.37 -28.59 22.80
N ILE A 569 25.22 -27.90 23.93
CA ILE A 569 23.89 -27.58 24.51
C ILE A 569 23.32 -26.30 23.87
N GLN A 570 24.16 -25.29 23.61
CA GLN A 570 23.76 -24.05 22.92
C GLN A 570 23.26 -24.31 21.48
N ASN A 571 23.90 -25.25 20.78
CA ASN A 571 23.52 -25.60 19.41
C ASN A 571 22.23 -26.45 19.31
N ALA A 572 21.79 -27.09 20.41
CA ALA A 572 20.65 -28.00 20.38
C ALA A 572 19.28 -27.32 20.57
N LEU A 573 19.25 -26.10 21.12
CA LEU A 573 18.01 -25.42 21.52
C LEU A 573 17.50 -24.37 20.51
N ASN A 574 18.34 -23.92 19.58
CA ASN A 574 17.97 -23.01 18.49
C ASN A 574 17.14 -21.77 18.94
N LEU A 575 17.41 -21.26 20.14
CA LEU A 575 16.71 -20.10 20.70
C LEU A 575 17.40 -18.79 20.25
N PRO A 576 16.63 -17.72 19.95
CA PRO A 576 17.20 -16.40 19.67
C PRO A 576 18.09 -15.91 20.83
N LYS A 577 19.19 -15.21 20.50
CA LYS A 577 20.23 -14.76 21.46
C LYS A 577 19.70 -13.97 22.66
N GLU A 578 18.57 -13.29 22.50
CA GLU A 578 17.89 -12.55 23.57
C GLU A 578 17.30 -13.43 24.67
N TYR A 579 17.09 -14.73 24.42
CA TYR A 579 16.57 -15.70 25.40
C TYR A 579 17.67 -16.56 26.04
N THR A 580 18.88 -16.56 25.48
CA THR A 580 20.03 -17.30 26.05
C THR A 580 20.49 -16.65 27.36
N GLY A 581 20.54 -15.32 27.39
CA GLY A 581 20.78 -14.56 28.63
C GLY A 581 19.64 -14.71 29.65
N LEU A 582 18.44 -15.11 29.22
CA LEU A 582 17.30 -15.33 30.12
C LEU A 582 17.50 -16.58 31.01
N PHE A 583 18.07 -17.65 30.45
CA PHE A 583 18.37 -18.89 31.18
C PHE A 583 19.64 -18.77 32.05
N GLU A 584 20.65 -18.05 31.58
CA GLU A 584 21.85 -17.74 32.37
C GLU A 584 21.49 -16.90 33.62
N ASN A 585 20.60 -15.91 33.45
CA ASN A 585 20.06 -15.13 34.56
C ASN A 585 19.19 -15.96 35.52
N LEU A 586 18.48 -16.98 35.02
CA LEU A 586 17.71 -17.93 35.84
C LEU A 586 18.65 -18.72 36.76
N GLN A 587 19.78 -19.18 36.23
CA GLN A 587 20.77 -19.96 36.97
C GLN A 587 21.48 -19.13 38.05
N VAL A 588 21.79 -17.86 37.74
CA VAL A 588 22.37 -16.90 38.69
C VAL A 588 21.36 -16.51 39.78
N ALA A 589 20.10 -16.26 39.44
CA ALA A 589 19.05 -15.93 40.41
C ALA A 589 18.74 -17.12 41.35
N PHE A 590 18.76 -18.35 40.84
CA PHE A 590 18.57 -19.59 41.60
C PHE A 590 19.70 -19.81 42.63
N TRP A 591 20.92 -19.40 42.30
CA TRP A 591 22.07 -19.50 43.19
C TRP A 591 22.19 -18.35 44.20
N HIS A 592 21.60 -17.18 43.92
CA HIS A 592 21.80 -15.97 44.74
C HIS A 592 20.55 -15.49 45.50
N ARG A 593 19.47 -16.29 45.55
CA ARG A 593 18.27 -16.05 46.38
C ARG A 593 17.63 -14.65 46.21
N HIS A 594 17.69 -14.07 45.01
CA HIS A 594 17.12 -12.73 44.76
C HIS A 594 15.63 -12.78 44.39
N ILE A 595 14.76 -12.66 45.39
CA ILE A 595 13.28 -12.68 45.26
C ILE A 595 12.73 -11.66 44.25
N LYS A 596 13.30 -10.44 44.16
CA LYS A 596 12.86 -9.41 43.20
C LYS A 596 13.06 -9.78 41.73
N VAL A 597 14.08 -10.60 41.43
CA VAL A 597 14.38 -11.05 40.06
C VAL A 597 13.40 -12.13 39.63
N VAL A 598 12.99 -12.99 40.57
CA VAL A 598 12.04 -14.08 40.36
C VAL A 598 10.64 -13.53 40.02
N HIS A 599 10.17 -12.50 40.71
CA HIS A 599 8.86 -11.88 40.43
C HIS A 599 8.81 -11.19 39.04
N GLN A 600 9.90 -10.50 38.65
CA GLN A 600 10.03 -9.94 37.30
C GLN A 600 10.11 -11.02 36.21
N PHE A 601 10.55 -12.23 36.59
CA PHE A 601 10.63 -13.38 35.70
C PHE A 601 9.28 -14.06 35.49
N GLY A 602 8.46 -14.22 36.54
CA GLY A 602 7.10 -14.75 36.43
C GLY A 602 6.25 -14.01 35.39
N GLN A 603 6.32 -12.68 35.38
CA GLN A 603 5.65 -11.84 34.38
C GLN A 603 6.17 -12.03 32.95
N LYS A 604 7.49 -12.19 32.77
CA LYS A 604 8.09 -12.44 31.45
C LYS A 604 7.82 -13.86 30.96
N PHE A 605 7.77 -14.82 31.88
CA PHE A 605 7.48 -16.21 31.59
C PHE A 605 6.02 -16.39 31.16
N SER A 606 5.05 -15.79 31.86
CA SER A 606 3.64 -15.83 31.42
C SER A 606 3.45 -15.20 30.03
N THR A 607 4.20 -14.14 29.72
CA THR A 607 4.21 -13.51 28.38
C THR A 607 4.73 -14.46 27.30
N ILE A 608 5.77 -15.24 27.59
CA ILE A 608 6.33 -16.24 26.67
C ILE A 608 5.32 -17.37 26.45
N LEU A 609 4.66 -17.82 27.52
CA LEU A 609 3.67 -18.90 27.46
C LEU A 609 2.42 -18.53 26.67
N SER A 610 1.93 -17.29 26.78
CA SER A 610 0.78 -16.80 26.01
C SER A 610 0.99 -16.82 24.49
N LYS A 611 2.26 -16.94 24.04
CA LYS A 611 2.64 -16.97 22.62
C LYS A 611 2.84 -18.38 22.05
N ILE A 612 2.99 -19.41 22.89
CA ILE A 612 3.29 -20.78 22.43
C ILE A 612 2.00 -21.54 22.09
N GLY A 613 0.89 -21.31 22.81
CA GLY A 613 -0.38 -22.00 22.58
C GLY A 613 -0.39 -23.48 23.02
N TYR A 614 -1.58 -24.02 23.29
CA TYR A 614 -1.78 -25.35 23.91
C TYR A 614 -1.18 -26.49 23.07
N ILE A 615 -1.50 -26.55 21.78
CA ILE A 615 -1.09 -27.65 20.88
C ILE A 615 0.44 -27.73 20.76
N GLN A 616 1.11 -26.60 20.63
CA GLN A 616 2.57 -26.56 20.46
C GLN A 616 3.28 -26.85 21.78
N LEU A 617 2.71 -26.44 22.91
CA LEU A 617 3.21 -26.83 24.22
C LEU A 617 3.16 -28.34 24.44
N VAL A 618 2.02 -28.97 24.13
CA VAL A 618 1.85 -30.43 24.24
C VAL A 618 2.86 -31.15 23.33
N ASP A 619 3.08 -30.66 22.12
CA ASP A 619 4.09 -31.18 21.19
C ASP A 619 5.54 -31.03 21.73
N GLN A 620 5.86 -29.89 22.35
CA GLN A 620 7.18 -29.68 22.99
C GLN A 620 7.39 -30.57 24.22
N LEU A 621 6.36 -30.76 25.04
CA LEU A 621 6.40 -31.70 26.17
C LEU A 621 6.61 -33.13 25.67
N ASN A 622 5.96 -33.53 24.57
CA ASN A 622 6.17 -34.84 23.92
C ASN A 622 7.58 -35.01 23.33
N LYS A 623 8.21 -33.93 22.85
CA LYS A 623 9.59 -33.93 22.34
C LYS A 623 10.65 -34.00 23.46
N VAL A 624 10.40 -33.36 24.59
CA VAL A 624 11.25 -33.49 25.79
C VAL A 624 11.10 -34.90 26.39
N PHE A 625 9.87 -35.43 26.39
CA PHE A 625 9.51 -36.77 26.86
C PHE A 625 10.23 -37.90 26.12
N THR A 626 10.45 -37.76 24.81
CA THR A 626 11.14 -38.78 24.00
C THR A 626 12.65 -38.85 24.26
N ARG A 627 13.23 -37.91 25.01
CA ARG A 627 14.69 -37.73 25.12
C ARG A 627 15.31 -38.04 26.50
N ASN A 628 14.54 -38.31 27.56
CA ASN A 628 15.08 -38.49 28.93
C ASN A 628 14.97 -39.93 29.51
N LYS A 629 15.94 -40.33 30.36
CA LYS A 629 16.10 -41.71 30.92
C LYS A 629 15.10 -42.05 32.06
N LYS A 630 14.97 -43.37 32.29
CA LYS A 630 13.81 -44.15 32.79
C LYS A 630 13.10 -43.79 34.12
N ASN A 631 13.66 -43.04 35.07
CA ASN A 631 13.02 -42.88 36.40
C ASN A 631 12.18 -41.61 36.56
N ASP A 632 12.62 -40.46 36.03
CA ASP A 632 11.83 -39.21 36.04
C ASP A 632 10.62 -39.29 35.08
N VAL A 633 10.71 -40.17 34.08
CA VAL A 633 9.69 -40.41 33.06
C VAL A 633 8.42 -41.03 33.65
N LYS A 634 8.49 -41.88 34.69
CA LYS A 634 7.29 -42.53 35.26
C LYS A 634 6.45 -41.53 36.04
N MET A 635 7.08 -40.66 36.83
CA MET A 635 6.38 -39.59 37.57
C MET A 635 5.71 -38.63 36.59
N LEU A 636 6.47 -38.10 35.63
CA LEU A 636 5.96 -37.18 34.60
C LEU A 636 4.86 -37.83 33.73
N LYS A 637 4.94 -39.12 33.41
CA LYS A 637 3.86 -39.87 32.73
C LYS A 637 2.56 -39.86 33.52
N THR A 638 2.62 -40.10 34.83
CA THR A 638 1.44 -40.12 35.69
C THR A 638 0.84 -38.72 35.84
N VAL A 639 1.67 -37.69 36.04
CA VAL A 639 1.22 -36.29 36.13
C VAL A 639 0.52 -35.86 34.84
N VAL A 640 1.19 -36.01 33.69
CA VAL A 640 0.64 -35.60 32.39
C VAL A 640 -0.62 -36.40 32.05
N GLY A 641 -0.68 -37.70 32.40
CA GLY A 641 -1.85 -38.54 32.16
C GLY A 641 -3.08 -38.17 32.99
N ILE A 642 -2.88 -37.82 34.28
CA ILE A 642 -3.97 -37.38 35.17
C ILE A 642 -4.49 -36.02 34.72
N VAL A 643 -3.59 -35.08 34.45
CA VAL A 643 -3.96 -33.72 34.04
C VAL A 643 -4.67 -33.73 32.68
N ARG A 644 -4.23 -34.58 31.75
CA ARG A 644 -4.90 -34.75 30.45
C ARG A 644 -6.33 -35.29 30.61
N LYS A 645 -6.55 -36.29 31.47
CA LYS A 645 -7.91 -36.82 31.73
C LYS A 645 -8.83 -35.80 32.39
N ALA A 646 -8.32 -35.00 33.33
CA ALA A 646 -9.12 -33.95 33.98
C ALA A 646 -9.51 -32.86 32.98
N LEU A 647 -8.59 -32.44 32.11
CA LEU A 647 -8.88 -31.47 31.05
C LEU A 647 -9.84 -32.05 30.00
N ASP A 648 -9.60 -33.25 29.50
CA ASP A 648 -10.48 -33.87 28.50
C ASP A 648 -11.92 -34.01 29.04
N SER A 649 -12.12 -34.16 30.36
CA SER A 649 -13.44 -34.21 31.01
C SER A 649 -14.08 -32.83 31.21
N GLU A 650 -13.32 -31.79 31.61
CA GLU A 650 -13.85 -30.43 31.79
C GLU A 650 -14.17 -29.74 30.47
N TRP A 651 -13.47 -30.09 29.39
CA TRP A 651 -13.57 -29.41 28.10
C TRP A 651 -14.43 -30.16 27.07
N ALA A 652 -14.79 -31.42 27.32
CA ALA A 652 -15.77 -32.15 26.50
C ALA A 652 -17.13 -31.42 26.44
N GLU A 653 -17.56 -30.75 27.51
CA GLU A 653 -18.77 -29.92 27.51
C GLU A 653 -18.66 -28.70 26.57
N ILE A 654 -17.46 -28.15 26.36
CA ILE A 654 -17.22 -26.97 25.51
C ILE A 654 -17.02 -27.38 24.04
N ASP A 655 -16.39 -28.53 23.80
CA ASP A 655 -16.28 -29.09 22.45
C ASP A 655 -17.64 -29.64 21.96
N GLU A 656 -18.54 -30.11 22.85
CA GLU A 656 -19.96 -30.41 22.53
C GLU A 656 -20.79 -29.15 22.21
N MET A 657 -20.34 -27.95 22.62
CA MET A 657 -21.00 -26.68 22.32
C MET A 657 -20.63 -26.09 20.95
N ALA A 658 -19.60 -26.62 20.29
CA ALA A 658 -19.36 -26.31 18.89
C ALA A 658 -20.46 -27.01 18.08
N PRO A 659 -21.41 -26.29 17.44
CA PRO A 659 -22.41 -26.96 16.63
C PRO A 659 -21.68 -27.87 15.64
N ALA A 660 -22.11 -29.13 15.57
CA ALA A 660 -21.54 -30.13 14.68
C ALA A 660 -21.76 -29.74 13.21
N GLN A 661 -21.04 -28.72 12.72
CA GLN A 661 -20.93 -28.41 11.31
C GLN A 661 -19.96 -29.42 10.68
N LYS A 662 -20.40 -30.68 10.62
CA LYS A 662 -19.90 -31.61 9.62
C LYS A 662 -20.26 -31.02 8.26
N HIS A 663 -19.27 -30.44 7.58
CA HIS A 663 -19.21 -30.12 6.16
C HIS A 663 -20.49 -30.42 5.35
N GLN A 664 -21.52 -29.59 5.46
CA GLN A 664 -22.48 -29.46 4.38
C GLN A 664 -21.79 -28.60 3.31
N LYS A 665 -21.42 -29.22 2.19
CA LYS A 665 -20.97 -28.49 1.01
C LYS A 665 -22.12 -27.61 0.56
N SER A 666 -21.95 -26.30 0.71
CA SER A 666 -22.85 -25.30 0.13
C SER A 666 -22.82 -25.39 -1.40
N PRO A 667 -23.96 -25.21 -2.11
CA PRO A 667 -24.01 -25.17 -3.56
C PRO A 667 -23.09 -24.08 -4.11
N GLU A 668 -22.33 -24.40 -5.15
CA GLU A 668 -21.40 -23.47 -5.79
C GLU A 668 -22.16 -22.32 -6.48
N GLY A 669 -22.15 -21.14 -5.85
CA GLY A 669 -22.63 -19.89 -6.45
C GLY A 669 -23.23 -18.93 -5.42
N GLU A 670 -22.68 -17.72 -5.34
CA GLU A 670 -23.24 -16.54 -4.63
C GLU A 670 -23.32 -16.51 -3.09
N GLY A 671 -23.00 -17.59 -2.36
CA GLY A 671 -23.04 -17.62 -0.88
C GLY A 671 -21.73 -17.38 -0.12
N LYS A 672 -20.62 -17.01 -0.78
CA LYS A 672 -19.26 -17.10 -0.19
C LYS A 672 -18.93 -16.03 0.86
N GLU A 673 -19.58 -14.87 0.82
CA GLU A 673 -19.37 -13.77 1.78
C GLU A 673 -19.97 -14.06 3.16
N TRP A 674 -20.97 -14.94 3.24
CA TRP A 674 -21.77 -15.16 4.45
C TRP A 674 -21.19 -16.24 5.36
N HIS A 675 -20.64 -17.32 4.78
CA HIS A 675 -19.94 -18.35 5.56
C HIS A 675 -18.66 -17.85 6.25
N ASP A 676 -18.09 -16.74 5.78
CA ASP A 676 -16.92 -16.11 6.41
C ASP A 676 -17.32 -15.18 7.58
N ALA A 677 -18.61 -14.81 7.71
CA ALA A 677 -19.15 -14.12 8.88
C ALA A 677 -19.43 -15.09 10.04
N GLU A 678 -20.07 -16.22 9.74
CA GLU A 678 -20.46 -17.27 10.70
C GLU A 678 -19.26 -17.80 11.52
N ASN A 679 -18.03 -17.71 10.99
CA ASN A 679 -16.81 -18.21 11.64
C ASN A 679 -16.13 -17.21 12.60
N ARG A 680 -16.61 -15.97 12.75
CA ARG A 680 -15.82 -14.91 13.43
C ARG A 680 -15.99 -14.83 14.95
N CYS A 681 -17.17 -15.02 15.52
CA CYS A 681 -17.29 -15.19 16.99
C CYS A 681 -16.52 -16.47 17.40
N TRP A 682 -16.56 -17.51 16.54
CA TRP A 682 -15.90 -18.81 16.72
C TRP A 682 -14.35 -18.77 16.76
N HIS A 683 -13.70 -17.96 15.91
CA HIS A 683 -12.23 -17.87 15.90
C HIS A 683 -11.64 -17.17 17.13
N ILE A 684 -12.29 -16.13 17.62
CA ILE A 684 -11.85 -15.45 18.86
C ILE A 684 -12.09 -16.32 20.07
N THR A 685 -13.21 -17.05 20.08
CA THR A 685 -13.48 -18.03 21.14
C THR A 685 -12.47 -19.15 21.09
N ASN A 686 -12.06 -19.68 19.93
CA ASN A 686 -11.07 -20.74 19.89
C ASN A 686 -9.68 -20.31 20.37
N ASP A 687 -9.16 -19.15 19.93
CA ASP A 687 -7.85 -18.68 20.40
C ASP A 687 -7.87 -18.31 21.89
N GLY A 688 -8.96 -17.71 22.37
CA GLY A 688 -9.17 -17.43 23.79
C GLY A 688 -9.32 -18.69 24.63
N ILE A 689 -10.13 -19.64 24.18
CA ILE A 689 -10.37 -20.94 24.82
C ILE A 689 -9.08 -21.77 24.84
N GLU A 690 -8.31 -21.82 23.75
CA GLU A 690 -7.04 -22.55 23.72
C GLU A 690 -5.98 -21.93 24.64
N LYS A 691 -5.98 -20.60 24.80
CA LYS A 691 -5.16 -19.94 25.82
C LYS A 691 -5.61 -20.31 27.22
N LEU A 692 -6.91 -20.28 27.51
CA LEU A 692 -7.45 -20.67 28.82
C LEU A 692 -7.19 -22.16 29.13
N LYS A 693 -7.32 -23.06 28.14
CA LYS A 693 -6.96 -24.48 28.21
C LYS A 693 -5.48 -24.65 28.56
N ALA A 694 -4.58 -23.93 27.88
CA ALA A 694 -3.15 -23.94 28.20
C ALA A 694 -2.86 -23.47 29.63
N MET A 695 -3.51 -22.39 30.07
CA MET A 695 -3.32 -21.86 31.42
C MET A 695 -3.82 -22.81 32.51
N LYS A 696 -4.98 -23.45 32.31
CA LYS A 696 -5.50 -24.44 33.26
C LYS A 696 -4.64 -25.70 33.32
N LEU A 697 -4.13 -26.16 32.17
CA LEU A 697 -3.13 -27.25 32.11
C LEU A 697 -1.89 -26.93 32.95
N TYR A 698 -1.39 -25.69 32.89
CA TYR A 698 -0.24 -25.28 33.69
C TYR A 698 -0.54 -25.26 35.19
N GLU A 699 -1.67 -24.70 35.60
CA GLU A 699 -2.10 -24.70 37.01
C GLU A 699 -2.12 -26.13 37.57
N LEU A 700 -2.79 -27.06 36.87
CA LEU A 700 -2.91 -28.46 37.29
C LEU A 700 -1.56 -29.20 37.35
N ILE A 701 -0.65 -28.94 36.39
CA ILE A 701 0.71 -29.51 36.42
C ILE A 701 1.47 -29.01 37.65
N TYR A 702 1.37 -27.71 37.96
CA TYR A 702 2.07 -27.12 39.09
C TYR A 702 1.50 -27.57 40.44
N GLU A 703 0.18 -27.65 40.58
CA GLU A 703 -0.49 -28.18 41.77
C GLU A 703 -0.09 -29.63 42.05
N HIS A 704 0.01 -30.45 41.01
CA HIS A 704 0.41 -31.85 41.19
C HIS A 704 1.91 -32.02 41.47
N ILE A 705 2.77 -31.15 40.91
CA ILE A 705 4.19 -31.08 41.30
C ILE A 705 4.31 -30.69 42.78
N LEU A 706 3.54 -29.69 43.23
CA LEU A 706 3.45 -29.28 44.63
C LEU A 706 3.04 -30.45 45.53
N GLU A 707 1.98 -31.18 45.17
CA GLU A 707 1.47 -32.33 45.92
C GLU A 707 2.50 -33.46 46.03
N LYS A 708 3.15 -33.85 44.93
CA LYS A 708 4.18 -34.90 44.93
C LYS A 708 5.41 -34.49 45.72
N TYR A 709 5.79 -33.22 45.64
CA TYR A 709 6.92 -32.69 46.37
C TYR A 709 6.65 -32.63 47.88
N PHE A 710 5.44 -32.24 48.27
CA PHE A 710 4.99 -32.23 49.66
C PHE A 710 5.03 -33.65 50.26
N ASN A 711 4.52 -34.64 49.53
CA ASN A 711 4.55 -36.05 49.94
C ASN A 711 5.97 -36.62 50.04
N TYR A 712 6.88 -36.21 49.15
CA TYR A 712 8.30 -36.62 49.21
C TYR A 712 9.04 -36.02 50.41
N SER A 713 8.66 -34.81 50.84
CA SER A 713 9.27 -34.15 52.01
C SER A 713 8.90 -34.78 53.35
N ASN A 714 7.77 -35.49 53.40
CA ASN A 714 7.27 -36.15 54.61
C ASN A 714 7.84 -37.56 54.83
N ASP A 715 8.52 -38.16 53.83
CA ASP A 715 8.93 -39.58 53.83
C ASP A 715 10.43 -39.81 54.16
N THR A 716 11.15 -38.78 54.63
CA THR A 716 12.60 -38.90 54.92
C THR A 716 12.92 -38.72 56.40
N THR A 717 13.29 -39.81 57.06
CA THR A 717 13.49 -39.93 58.53
C THR A 717 14.95 -39.80 59.02
N ASN A 718 15.88 -39.13 58.31
CA ASN A 718 17.28 -39.03 58.79
C ASN A 718 17.97 -37.67 58.60
N ASN A 719 18.87 -37.36 59.54
CA ASN A 719 19.56 -36.09 59.91
C ASN A 719 20.25 -35.24 58.82
N ARG A 720 20.04 -35.45 57.51
CA ARG A 720 20.30 -34.42 56.46
C ARG A 720 19.18 -33.37 56.38
N GLN A 721 18.39 -33.24 57.46
CA GLN A 721 17.06 -32.63 57.51
C GLN A 721 17.05 -31.11 57.31
N LEU A 722 17.97 -30.34 57.89
CA LEU A 722 17.78 -28.89 57.95
C LEU A 722 17.96 -28.20 56.58
N VAL A 723 18.94 -28.63 55.79
CA VAL A 723 19.20 -28.05 54.46
C VAL A 723 18.20 -28.57 53.43
N GLY A 724 17.72 -29.80 53.57
CA GLY A 724 16.67 -30.38 52.74
C GLY A 724 15.31 -29.69 52.97
N GLN A 725 14.93 -29.48 54.24
CA GLN A 725 13.67 -28.82 54.61
C GLN A 725 13.64 -27.35 54.20
N GLN A 726 14.76 -26.61 54.35
CA GLN A 726 14.83 -25.21 53.89
C GLN A 726 14.73 -25.09 52.35
N LYS A 727 15.38 -26.00 51.61
CA LYS A 727 15.24 -26.06 50.15
C LYS A 727 13.82 -26.44 49.74
N ALA A 728 13.22 -27.39 50.44
CA ALA A 728 11.86 -27.83 50.17
C ALA A 728 10.82 -26.73 50.45
N PHE A 729 10.95 -26.04 51.58
CA PHE A 729 10.11 -24.89 51.93
C PHE A 729 10.26 -23.74 50.93
N PHE A 730 11.48 -23.46 50.46
CA PHE A 730 11.72 -22.47 49.42
C PHE A 730 11.05 -22.84 48.09
N ILE A 731 11.22 -24.09 47.62
CA ILE A 731 10.61 -24.58 46.38
C ILE A 731 9.08 -24.56 46.50
N PHE A 732 8.53 -24.96 47.65
CA PHE A 732 7.09 -24.93 47.90
C PHE A 732 6.52 -23.51 47.83
N ASN A 733 7.13 -22.54 48.51
CA ASN A 733 6.67 -21.15 48.46
C ASN A 733 6.81 -20.56 47.05
N TRP A 734 7.89 -20.87 46.34
CA TRP A 734 8.09 -20.44 44.97
C TRP A 734 7.04 -20.99 44.00
N LEU A 735 6.74 -22.29 44.08
CA LEU A 735 5.69 -22.92 43.26
C LEU A 735 4.30 -22.35 43.61
N ARG A 736 4.02 -22.09 44.89
CA ARG A 736 2.77 -21.45 45.33
C ARG A 736 2.62 -20.03 44.78
N GLU A 737 3.69 -19.24 44.77
CA GLU A 737 3.68 -17.90 44.16
C GLU A 737 3.41 -17.97 42.65
N ILE A 738 4.02 -18.92 41.93
CA ILE A 738 3.76 -19.14 40.50
C ILE A 738 2.30 -19.51 40.25
N VAL A 739 1.72 -20.43 41.03
CA VAL A 739 0.29 -20.81 40.90
C VAL A 739 -0.61 -19.59 41.16
N SER A 740 -0.29 -18.78 42.18
CA SER A 740 -1.04 -17.56 42.46
C SER A 740 -0.96 -16.52 41.33
N GLU A 741 0.21 -16.34 40.72
CA GLU A 741 0.39 -15.44 39.58
C GLU A 741 -0.35 -15.96 38.33
N LEU A 742 -0.31 -17.26 38.07
CA LEU A 742 -1.03 -17.90 36.96
C LEU A 742 -2.55 -17.73 37.12
N ASN A 743 -3.07 -17.90 38.34
CA ASN A 743 -4.50 -17.69 38.63
C ASN A 743 -4.92 -16.23 38.49
N SER A 744 -4.08 -15.29 38.95
CA SER A 744 -4.30 -13.86 38.73
C SER A 744 -4.33 -13.51 37.23
N PHE A 745 -3.40 -14.06 36.45
CA PHE A 745 -3.36 -13.86 35.01
C PHE A 745 -4.57 -14.51 34.30
N ARG A 746 -4.98 -15.72 34.71
CA ARG A 746 -6.18 -16.39 34.18
C ARG A 746 -7.41 -15.52 34.36
N LYS A 747 -7.68 -15.04 35.58
CA LYS A 747 -8.80 -14.13 35.88
C LYS A 747 -8.75 -12.86 35.01
N LYS A 748 -7.55 -12.29 34.80
CA LYS A 748 -7.37 -11.11 33.95
C LYS A 748 -7.66 -11.38 32.48
N GLU A 749 -7.24 -12.51 31.93
CA GLU A 749 -7.54 -12.88 30.55
C GLU A 749 -9.02 -13.29 30.37
N GLU A 750 -9.65 -13.94 31.36
CA GLU A 750 -11.10 -14.22 31.35
C GLU A 750 -11.92 -12.92 31.33
N GLN A 751 -11.56 -11.93 32.15
CA GLN A 751 -12.18 -10.60 32.14
C GLN A 751 -11.99 -9.89 30.80
N LYS A 752 -10.80 -9.99 30.21
CA LYS A 752 -10.50 -9.39 28.90
C LYS A 752 -11.29 -10.07 27.78
N LEU A 753 -11.44 -11.39 27.82
CA LEU A 753 -12.26 -12.14 26.86
C LEU A 753 -13.74 -11.77 26.99
N LEU A 754 -14.24 -11.63 28.23
CA LEU A 754 -15.60 -11.17 28.49
C LEU A 754 -15.85 -9.78 27.92
N GLU A 755 -14.92 -8.85 28.13
CA GLU A 755 -14.99 -7.49 27.59
C GLU A 755 -14.94 -7.48 26.05
N GLU A 756 -14.13 -8.34 25.44
CA GLU A 756 -14.08 -8.49 23.98
C GLU A 756 -15.39 -9.04 23.39
N ILE A 757 -16.03 -9.99 24.08
CA ILE A 757 -17.34 -10.53 23.71
C ILE A 757 -18.42 -9.44 23.82
N LYS A 758 -18.43 -8.67 24.92
CA LYS A 758 -19.36 -7.53 25.12
C LYS A 758 -19.23 -6.47 24.04
N ASN A 759 -18.00 -6.07 23.73
CA ASN A 759 -17.74 -5.10 22.66
C ASN A 759 -18.18 -5.60 21.28
N ARG A 760 -18.05 -6.90 21.00
CA ARG A 760 -18.54 -7.49 19.75
C ARG A 760 -20.06 -7.54 19.68
N LYS A 761 -20.73 -7.86 20.78
CA LYS A 761 -22.19 -7.80 20.86
C LYS A 761 -22.70 -6.40 20.47
N LEU A 762 -22.08 -5.36 21.02
CA LEU A 762 -22.40 -3.96 20.68
C LEU A 762 -22.18 -3.67 19.19
N GLN A 763 -21.07 -4.16 18.61
CA GLN A 763 -20.81 -4.00 17.17
C GLN A 763 -21.85 -4.71 16.28
N PHE A 764 -22.38 -5.86 16.72
CA PHE A 764 -23.46 -6.52 15.99
C PHE A 764 -24.75 -5.72 16.04
N GLU A 765 -25.10 -5.16 17.21
CA GLU A 765 -26.27 -4.28 17.36
C GLU A 765 -26.14 -3.01 16.50
N GLU A 766 -24.94 -2.40 16.45
CA GLU A 766 -24.66 -1.26 15.56
C GLU A 766 -24.80 -1.64 14.08
N LYS A 767 -24.22 -2.75 13.65
CA LYS A 767 -24.31 -3.24 12.26
C LYS A 767 -25.73 -3.64 11.85
N GLU A 768 -26.50 -4.17 12.79
CA GLU A 768 -27.92 -4.47 12.60
C GLU A 768 -28.68 -3.17 12.33
N ASN A 769 -28.47 -2.15 13.15
CA ASN A 769 -29.08 -0.82 12.97
C ASN A 769 -28.63 -0.14 11.66
N GLU A 770 -27.34 -0.21 11.31
CA GLU A 770 -26.83 0.29 10.03
C GLU A 770 -27.45 -0.44 8.84
N SER A 771 -27.59 -1.77 8.93
CA SER A 771 -28.21 -2.56 7.88
C SER A 771 -29.68 -2.19 7.68
N ARG A 772 -30.44 -1.99 8.77
CA ARG A 772 -31.83 -1.51 8.71
C ARG A 772 -31.92 -0.14 8.03
N LYS A 773 -31.07 0.82 8.44
CA LYS A 773 -31.02 2.15 7.82
C LYS A 773 -30.69 2.09 6.32
N ALA A 774 -29.69 1.30 5.94
CA ALA A 774 -29.32 1.15 4.53
C ALA A 774 -30.44 0.51 3.69
N MET A 775 -31.23 -0.39 4.28
CA MET A 775 -32.42 -0.95 3.63
C MET A 775 -33.48 0.12 3.42
N ASP A 776 -33.78 0.93 4.45
CA ASP A 776 -34.74 2.03 4.34
C ASP A 776 -34.31 3.07 3.28
N GLU A 777 -33.01 3.37 3.19
CA GLU A 777 -32.45 4.25 2.17
C GLU A 777 -32.58 3.67 0.74
N ILE A 778 -32.14 2.44 0.53
CA ILE A 778 -32.27 1.74 -0.78
C ILE A 778 -33.74 1.66 -1.19
N TRP A 779 -34.63 1.37 -0.25
CA TRP A 779 -36.06 1.31 -0.48
C TRP A 779 -36.63 2.68 -0.84
N GLY A 780 -36.20 3.74 -0.15
CA GLY A 780 -36.58 5.12 -0.45
C GLY A 780 -36.17 5.53 -1.87
N GLU A 781 -34.92 5.28 -2.26
CA GLU A 781 -34.41 5.60 -3.60
C GLU A 781 -35.16 4.83 -4.70
N LYS A 782 -35.33 3.51 -4.53
CA LYS A 782 -36.02 2.65 -5.50
C LYS A 782 -37.51 2.97 -5.62
N SER A 783 -38.16 3.31 -4.51
CA SER A 783 -39.57 3.69 -4.50
C SER A 783 -39.79 5.02 -5.24
N GLU A 784 -38.89 5.99 -5.10
CA GLU A 784 -39.05 7.28 -5.80
C GLU A 784 -38.74 7.13 -7.29
N GLU A 785 -37.68 6.40 -7.67
CA GLU A 785 -37.38 6.04 -9.06
C GLU A 785 -38.59 5.36 -9.74
N PHE A 786 -39.20 4.40 -9.05
CA PHE A 786 -40.33 3.65 -9.59
C PHE A 786 -41.60 4.52 -9.73
N LYS A 787 -41.84 5.39 -8.75
CA LYS A 787 -42.96 6.34 -8.76
C LYS A 787 -42.84 7.33 -9.92
N GLU A 788 -41.63 7.82 -10.22
CA GLU A 788 -41.39 8.69 -11.39
C GLU A 788 -41.77 7.99 -12.70
N HIS A 789 -41.42 6.71 -12.85
CA HIS A 789 -41.78 5.92 -14.05
C HIS A 789 -43.30 5.68 -14.15
N ILE A 790 -43.98 5.41 -13.05
CA ILE A 790 -45.45 5.29 -13.04
C ILE A 790 -46.11 6.61 -13.38
N ASP A 791 -45.68 7.71 -12.78
CA ASP A 791 -46.24 9.04 -13.03
C ASP A 791 -46.09 9.44 -14.50
N GLU A 792 -44.95 9.12 -15.12
CA GLU A 792 -44.74 9.36 -16.55
C GLU A 792 -45.66 8.50 -17.42
N MET A 793 -45.85 7.22 -17.10
CA MET A 793 -46.81 6.36 -17.80
C MET A 793 -48.24 6.88 -17.67
N VAL A 794 -48.64 7.37 -16.48
CA VAL A 794 -49.95 7.98 -16.26
C VAL A 794 -50.13 9.24 -17.11
N ARG A 795 -49.10 10.08 -17.27
CA ARG A 795 -49.13 11.26 -18.16
C ARG A 795 -49.28 10.88 -19.63
N ILE A 796 -48.54 9.87 -20.09
CA ILE A 796 -48.65 9.35 -21.46
C ILE A 796 -50.08 8.86 -21.71
N MET A 797 -50.63 8.03 -20.81
CA MET A 797 -52.00 7.53 -20.92
C MET A 797 -53.03 8.66 -20.94
N ALA A 798 -52.88 9.70 -20.11
CA ALA A 798 -53.77 10.85 -20.10
C ALA A 798 -53.75 11.61 -21.44
N THR A 799 -52.56 11.80 -22.02
CA THR A 799 -52.38 12.47 -23.32
C THR A 799 -53.01 11.68 -24.46
N VAL A 800 -52.80 10.36 -24.50
CA VAL A 800 -53.39 9.47 -25.50
C VAL A 800 -54.91 9.50 -25.42
N LYS A 801 -55.47 9.47 -24.20
CA LYS A 801 -56.90 9.56 -23.98
C LYS A 801 -57.51 10.87 -24.50
N GLU A 802 -56.82 11.99 -24.28
CA GLU A 802 -57.26 13.29 -24.79
C GLU A 802 -57.31 13.33 -26.33
N GLU A 803 -56.34 12.73 -27.00
CA GLU A 803 -56.32 12.62 -28.47
C GLU A 803 -57.39 11.65 -29.01
N ILE A 804 -57.70 10.56 -28.30
CA ILE A 804 -58.85 9.70 -28.62
C ILE A 804 -60.15 10.50 -28.54
N ASP A 805 -60.37 11.23 -27.44
CA ASP A 805 -61.58 12.05 -27.23
C ASP A 805 -61.71 13.15 -28.30
N LYS A 806 -60.58 13.71 -28.75
CA LYS A 806 -60.52 14.71 -29.83
C LYS A 806 -60.88 14.09 -31.18
N THR A 807 -60.31 12.93 -31.50
CA THR A 807 -60.62 12.17 -32.72
C THR A 807 -62.12 11.81 -32.77
N ASP A 808 -62.70 11.42 -31.64
CA ASP A 808 -64.15 11.15 -31.52
C ASP A 808 -65.02 12.38 -31.80
N ARG A 809 -64.60 13.57 -31.35
CA ARG A 809 -65.29 14.83 -31.66
C ARG A 809 -65.23 15.14 -33.16
N GLU A 810 -64.09 14.94 -33.80
CA GLU A 810 -63.89 15.17 -35.23
C GLU A 810 -64.74 14.21 -36.09
N ILE A 811 -64.79 12.92 -35.73
CA ILE A 811 -65.66 11.93 -36.40
C ILE A 811 -67.14 12.35 -36.28
N LYS A 812 -67.59 12.75 -35.08
CA LYS A 812 -68.98 13.22 -34.86
C LYS A 812 -69.30 14.48 -35.67
N GLN A 813 -68.36 15.42 -35.77
CA GLN A 813 -68.53 16.63 -36.54
C GLN A 813 -68.65 16.33 -38.04
N LEU A 814 -67.79 15.47 -38.59
CA LEU A 814 -67.87 15.04 -39.99
C LEU A 814 -69.20 14.35 -40.30
N ALA A 815 -69.69 13.48 -39.41
CA ALA A 815 -70.99 12.83 -39.56
C ALA A 815 -72.15 13.85 -39.56
N LEU A 816 -72.09 14.87 -38.69
CA LEU A 816 -73.09 15.93 -38.63
C LEU A 816 -73.08 16.81 -39.90
N GLU A 817 -71.90 17.10 -40.45
CA GLU A 817 -71.73 17.84 -41.71
C GLU A 817 -72.27 17.06 -42.91
N GLN A 818 -72.10 15.74 -42.95
CA GLN A 818 -72.72 14.90 -43.97
C GLN A 818 -74.25 14.92 -43.88
N LEU A 819 -74.83 14.79 -42.68
CA LEU A 819 -76.29 14.83 -42.48
C LEU A 819 -76.90 16.18 -42.91
N LYS A 820 -76.25 17.30 -42.60
CA LYS A 820 -76.70 18.64 -43.02
C LYS A 820 -76.74 18.82 -44.54
N ARG A 821 -75.88 18.12 -45.29
CA ARG A 821 -75.87 18.17 -46.76
C ARG A 821 -76.94 17.28 -47.40
N VAL A 822 -77.21 16.11 -46.81
CA VAL A 822 -78.29 15.22 -47.27
C VAL A 822 -79.67 15.85 -47.05
N GLY A 823 -79.85 16.65 -45.99
CA GLY A 823 -81.09 17.39 -45.72
C GLY A 823 -81.38 18.59 -46.64
N ASN A 824 -80.36 19.14 -47.33
CA ASN A 824 -80.48 20.34 -48.18
C ASN A 824 -80.58 20.02 -49.68
N GLY A 825 -81.40 19.02 -50.02
CA GLY A 825 -81.68 18.63 -51.39
C GLY A 825 -82.41 19.72 -52.20
N LYS A 826 -81.65 20.61 -52.86
CA LYS A 826 -81.99 21.18 -54.17
C LYS A 826 -80.73 21.30 -55.04
N GLY A 827 -80.55 20.29 -55.88
CA GLY A 827 -79.87 20.30 -57.17
C GLY A 827 -78.62 21.16 -57.35
N ARG A 828 -77.45 20.53 -57.24
CA ARG A 828 -76.35 20.78 -58.18
C ARG A 828 -75.32 19.65 -58.09
N THR A 829 -75.19 18.93 -59.20
CA THR A 829 -74.11 17.98 -59.49
C THR A 829 -72.83 18.78 -59.72
N ASP A 830 -71.92 18.82 -58.75
CA ASP A 830 -70.50 18.90 -59.06
C ASP A 830 -69.61 18.55 -57.86
N LYS A 831 -68.61 17.70 -58.15
CA LYS A 831 -67.52 17.20 -57.29
C LYS A 831 -67.96 16.35 -56.09
N THR A 832 -67.92 15.04 -56.28
CA THR A 832 -67.80 14.02 -55.24
C THR A 832 -66.57 14.31 -54.37
N VAL A 833 -66.75 15.05 -53.29
CA VAL A 833 -65.75 15.15 -52.22
C VAL A 833 -65.74 13.80 -51.50
N ASN A 834 -64.60 13.13 -51.50
CA ASN A 834 -64.46 11.76 -50.98
C ASN A 834 -64.40 11.75 -49.44
N TYR A 835 -65.55 12.00 -48.80
CA TYR A 835 -65.65 12.02 -47.33
C TYR A 835 -65.46 10.65 -46.68
N GLY A 836 -65.72 9.56 -47.43
CA GLY A 836 -65.53 8.19 -46.94
C GLY A 836 -64.08 7.90 -46.55
N ASP A 837 -63.12 8.44 -47.30
CA ASP A 837 -61.69 8.25 -47.03
C ASP A 837 -61.26 8.94 -45.73
N ASN A 838 -61.78 10.14 -45.44
CA ASN A 838 -61.44 10.88 -44.23
C ASN A 838 -62.03 10.24 -42.97
N GLU A 839 -63.26 9.75 -43.03
CA GLU A 839 -63.88 9.03 -41.91
C GLU A 839 -63.18 7.69 -41.65
N ALA A 840 -62.79 6.97 -42.70
CA ALA A 840 -62.01 5.73 -42.59
C ALA A 840 -60.62 5.98 -41.98
N ALA A 841 -59.93 7.05 -42.41
CA ALA A 841 -58.63 7.43 -41.85
C ALA A 841 -58.70 7.80 -40.37
N LEU A 842 -59.72 8.55 -39.93
CA LEU A 842 -59.92 8.89 -38.52
C LEU A 842 -60.32 7.67 -37.67
N LYS A 843 -61.15 6.77 -38.20
CA LYS A 843 -61.47 5.50 -37.52
C LYS A 843 -60.23 4.62 -37.36
N ASN A 844 -59.34 4.58 -38.35
CA ASN A 844 -58.08 3.86 -38.25
C ASN A 844 -57.13 4.51 -37.23
N THR A 845 -57.01 5.84 -37.24
CA THR A 845 -56.21 6.60 -36.26
C THR A 845 -56.71 6.37 -34.83
N ARG A 846 -58.04 6.40 -34.62
CA ARG A 846 -58.67 6.07 -33.33
C ARG A 846 -58.30 4.67 -32.86
N LYS A 847 -58.35 3.68 -33.76
CA LYS A 847 -57.98 2.29 -33.47
C LYS A 847 -56.50 2.17 -33.07
N GLU A 848 -55.60 2.83 -33.79
CA GLU A 848 -54.17 2.85 -33.46
C GLU A 848 -53.90 3.51 -32.09
N LEU A 849 -54.64 4.57 -31.74
CA LEU A 849 -54.56 5.21 -30.42
C LEU A 849 -55.12 4.33 -29.30
N GLU A 850 -56.21 3.60 -29.54
CA GLU A 850 -56.76 2.60 -28.60
C GLU A 850 -55.76 1.46 -28.37
N GLU A 851 -55.15 0.91 -29.43
CA GLU A 851 -54.09 -0.11 -29.34
C GLU A 851 -52.87 0.40 -28.56
N PHE A 852 -52.45 1.65 -28.79
CA PHE A 852 -51.35 2.27 -28.04
C PHE A 852 -51.69 2.50 -26.55
N PHE A 853 -52.94 2.89 -26.25
CA PHE A 853 -53.41 3.06 -24.87
C PHE A 853 -53.40 1.73 -24.11
N ASP A 854 -53.84 0.64 -24.75
CA ASP A 854 -53.83 -0.69 -24.17
C ASP A 854 -52.40 -1.19 -23.93
N GLU A 855 -51.47 -0.96 -24.87
CA GLU A 855 -50.04 -1.29 -24.69
C GLU A 855 -49.41 -0.50 -23.53
N ALA A 856 -49.72 0.79 -23.40
CA ALA A 856 -49.24 1.61 -22.29
C ALA A 856 -49.78 1.12 -20.93
N ASN A 857 -51.06 0.71 -20.89
CA ASN A 857 -51.69 0.17 -19.68
C ASN A 857 -51.09 -1.19 -19.29
N GLU A 858 -50.78 -2.05 -20.27
CA GLU A 858 -50.07 -3.31 -20.03
C GLU A 858 -48.65 -3.09 -19.51
N LYS A 859 -47.90 -2.15 -20.10
CA LYS A 859 -46.57 -1.75 -19.61
C LYS A 859 -46.61 -1.24 -18.17
N LYS A 860 -47.61 -0.42 -17.82
CA LYS A 860 -47.82 0.04 -16.44
C LYS A 860 -48.02 -1.13 -15.47
N LYS A 861 -48.91 -2.08 -15.81
CA LYS A 861 -49.14 -3.27 -14.96
C LYS A 861 -47.88 -4.13 -14.80
N ASN A 862 -47.10 -4.30 -15.87
CA ASN A 862 -45.85 -5.04 -15.84
C ASN A 862 -44.80 -4.34 -14.96
N LEU A 863 -44.72 -3.01 -15.01
CA LEU A 863 -43.88 -2.22 -14.12
C LEU A 863 -44.30 -2.44 -12.65
N GLU A 864 -45.58 -2.33 -12.33
CA GLU A 864 -46.12 -2.54 -10.96
C GLU A 864 -45.80 -3.95 -10.44
N ALA A 865 -45.95 -4.97 -11.28
CA ALA A 865 -45.60 -6.35 -10.93
C ALA A 865 -44.10 -6.56 -10.71
N ASN A 866 -43.26 -5.95 -11.55
CA ASN A 866 -41.80 -6.01 -11.42
C ASN A 866 -41.31 -5.35 -10.13
N PHE A 867 -41.90 -4.22 -9.75
CA PHE A 867 -41.57 -3.53 -8.50
C PHE A 867 -41.91 -4.37 -7.27
N GLU A 868 -43.09 -4.98 -7.22
CA GLU A 868 -43.45 -5.87 -6.10
C GLU A 868 -42.56 -7.13 -6.04
N ALA A 869 -42.15 -7.67 -7.19
CA ALA A 869 -41.19 -8.78 -7.24
C ALA A 869 -39.80 -8.36 -6.73
N GLU A 870 -39.31 -7.18 -7.12
CA GLU A 870 -38.02 -6.66 -6.68
C GLU A 870 -38.04 -6.31 -5.18
N LYS A 871 -39.13 -5.74 -4.68
CA LYS A 871 -39.38 -5.50 -3.24
C LYS A 871 -39.30 -6.79 -2.44
N GLN A 872 -40.00 -7.84 -2.86
CA GLN A 872 -39.95 -9.14 -2.19
C GLN A 872 -38.54 -9.73 -2.19
N LYS A 873 -37.81 -9.60 -3.30
CA LYS A 873 -36.43 -10.07 -3.42
C LYS A 873 -35.48 -9.33 -2.46
N ILE A 874 -35.57 -8.00 -2.38
CA ILE A 874 -34.76 -7.19 -1.46
C ILE A 874 -35.12 -7.51 -0.01
N THR A 875 -36.40 -7.61 0.31
CA THR A 875 -36.90 -7.92 1.65
C THR A 875 -36.41 -9.29 2.12
N SER A 876 -36.59 -10.33 1.31
CA SER A 876 -36.16 -11.70 1.63
C SER A 876 -34.64 -11.78 1.87
N LYS A 877 -33.84 -11.15 1.00
CA LYS A 877 -32.38 -11.13 1.16
C LYS A 877 -31.93 -10.41 2.45
N HIS A 878 -32.66 -9.36 2.84
CA HIS A 878 -32.38 -8.65 4.09
C HIS A 878 -32.82 -9.44 5.32
N GLU A 879 -33.98 -10.10 5.29
CA GLU A 879 -34.44 -10.97 6.38
C GLU A 879 -33.46 -12.12 6.63
N GLU A 880 -32.91 -12.73 5.58
CA GLU A 880 -31.84 -13.73 5.69
C GLU A 880 -30.61 -13.17 6.42
N LYS A 881 -30.18 -11.95 6.05
CA LYS A 881 -29.05 -11.26 6.70
C LYS A 881 -29.34 -10.97 8.18
N MET A 882 -30.53 -10.50 8.49
CA MET A 882 -30.95 -10.20 9.86
C MET A 882 -31.01 -11.45 10.73
N ASN A 883 -31.57 -12.54 10.20
CA ASN A 883 -31.61 -13.83 10.88
C ASN A 883 -30.21 -14.41 11.16
N ALA A 884 -29.25 -14.21 10.25
CA ALA A 884 -27.86 -14.61 10.46
C ALA A 884 -27.20 -13.79 11.60
N MET A 885 -27.36 -12.46 11.60
CA MET A 885 -26.81 -11.60 12.66
C MET A 885 -27.41 -11.92 14.03
N GLN A 886 -28.72 -12.17 14.12
CA GLN A 886 -29.39 -12.55 15.37
C GLN A 886 -28.91 -13.90 15.92
N LYS A 887 -28.61 -14.87 15.04
CA LYS A 887 -28.01 -16.14 15.46
C LYS A 887 -26.63 -15.95 16.09
N GLU A 888 -25.80 -15.07 15.51
CA GLU A 888 -24.47 -14.76 16.05
C GLU A 888 -24.55 -14.01 17.38
N GLN A 889 -25.45 -13.02 17.49
CA GLN A 889 -25.67 -12.30 18.74
C GLN A 889 -26.07 -13.26 19.87
N LYS A 890 -27.02 -14.17 19.61
CA LYS A 890 -27.46 -15.20 20.57
C LYS A 890 -26.33 -16.16 20.98
N LEU A 891 -25.43 -16.49 20.06
CA LEU A 891 -24.25 -17.28 20.38
C LEU A 891 -23.33 -16.51 21.34
N CYS A 892 -22.98 -15.26 21.03
CA CYS A 892 -22.09 -14.49 21.88
C CYS A 892 -22.74 -14.20 23.27
N GLU A 893 -24.07 -14.02 23.36
CA GLU A 893 -24.82 -13.97 24.64
C GLU A 893 -24.72 -15.26 25.46
N THR A 894 -24.84 -16.42 24.80
CA THR A 894 -24.71 -17.73 25.47
C THR A 894 -23.32 -17.93 26.04
N ILE A 895 -22.29 -17.46 25.32
CA ILE A 895 -20.89 -17.54 25.77
C ILE A 895 -20.65 -16.59 26.95
N GLU A 896 -21.16 -15.37 26.86
CA GLU A 896 -21.11 -14.36 27.93
C GLU A 896 -21.70 -14.91 29.23
N GLN A 897 -22.94 -15.42 29.21
CA GLN A 897 -23.63 -15.98 30.38
C GLN A 897 -22.84 -17.13 31.03
N LYS A 898 -22.19 -17.98 30.23
CA LYS A 898 -21.41 -19.11 30.74
C LYS A 898 -20.08 -18.67 31.35
N ILE A 899 -19.38 -17.69 30.75
CA ILE A 899 -18.17 -17.11 31.34
C ILE A 899 -18.52 -16.41 32.66
N GLU A 900 -19.60 -15.63 32.69
CA GLU A 900 -20.06 -14.95 33.91
C GLU A 900 -20.45 -15.93 35.01
N LYS A 901 -21.17 -17.01 34.68
CA LYS A 901 -21.50 -18.08 35.62
C LYS A 901 -20.25 -18.73 36.20
N LYS A 902 -19.22 -19.02 35.37
CA LYS A 902 -17.97 -19.64 35.81
C LYS A 902 -17.17 -18.72 36.74
N ILE A 903 -17.03 -17.44 36.39
CA ILE A 903 -16.40 -16.42 37.22
C ILE A 903 -17.15 -16.28 38.57
N GLY A 904 -18.49 -16.34 38.53
CA GLY A 904 -19.35 -16.24 39.71
C GLY A 904 -19.28 -17.45 40.66
N THR A 905 -19.02 -18.66 40.16
CA THR A 905 -18.89 -19.88 40.99
C THR A 905 -17.49 -20.10 41.58
N GLU A 906 -16.45 -19.44 41.05
CA GLU A 906 -15.06 -19.56 41.52
C GLU A 906 -14.67 -18.53 42.61
N ASN A 907 -15.51 -17.52 42.82
CA ASN A 907 -15.42 -16.60 43.97
C ASN A 907 -16.26 -17.13 45.12
#